data_AF-A0A1R1MHD0-F1
#
_entry.id   AF-A0A1R1MHD0-F1
#
_cell.length_a   1.000
_cell.length_b   1.000
_cell.length_c   1.000
_cell.angle_alpha   90.00
_cell.angle_beta   90.00
_cell.angle_gamma   90.00
#
_symmetry.space_group_name_H-M   'P 1'
#
loop_
_entity.id
_entity.type
_entity.pdbx_description
1 polymer ?
#
loop_
_entity_poly.entity_id
_entity_poly.type
_entity_poly.pdbx_seq_one_letter_code
_entity_poly.pdbx_strand_id
1 'polypeptide(L)'
;MEESFPLDNNVELSRISIYPIKSTAPTHQSRAWVENKGLAFDRRFVVTEPDGTFMTARKHPKLARVDATLTADGLLLSAPGQTPLAVRYTDFSDRYQPVQVWSDHFQGLYCCSDYDQWFSDYLDQPCQLLFMGEQAIRSIEAPGKQVSFADAYPLLLISEASLEGLNARLSEPVKMERFRPNIVVNGCDSFAEDSWKTIRIGEVTFEVINPCSRCIFTTLDPANGKFDENREPLATLQKFRRGTDEDSQNDVFFGQNLVPLNEGLIKQGDRVEILETQPPVNYIDHSLAESLPASESKPVHQSRIKNQSNRLAWTKGQQLNLRCVRVIEETADVKTFRFQTETDHHVDYQPGQYLTLLLNIDGNEIRRCYTLSSSPTRLGHFSITVKRVTDGLVSNWLHDNLQEGSRVEAIAPEGEFHWYAADKTDKALLLSAGSGITPMLSMARYLSDTQSEAKTVFMHSARTEADLISRTELDLLAKQHSQLSLAYTLTGDTSSHWQGGSGRLDKQRLLEVVPDISEYTVFVCGPAAFMESAKKLVMELGVPEQRYFEESFGFNSGPVKEAEKEVSLLFDSWDTHVMGNNQRTILEQGEDAGLDMAYSCRAGICGQCKVKVVSGEYQSFADDALSEQEKSENYVLACSCRPLSDMVIEAG
;
A
#
# COMPACT_ATOMS: atom_id res chain seq x y z
N MET A 1 -1.91 -25.46 24.63
CA MET A 1 -2.81 -24.32 24.88
C MET A 1 -2.50 -23.32 23.79
N GLU A 2 -3.54 -22.98 23.04
CA GLU A 2 -3.53 -22.29 21.74
C GLU A 2 -2.79 -20.95 21.81
N GLU A 3 -1.82 -20.74 20.90
CA GLU A 3 -1.22 -19.42 20.67
C GLU A 3 -2.05 -18.68 19.61
N SER A 4 -2.64 -17.57 20.04
CA SER A 4 -3.46 -16.67 19.23
C SER A 4 -2.62 -15.84 18.27
N PHE A 5 -2.90 -15.95 16.97
CA PHE A 5 -2.40 -15.07 15.93
C PHE A 5 -2.96 -13.64 16.09
N PRO A 6 -2.16 -12.56 15.89
CA PRO A 6 -2.73 -11.22 15.76
C PRO A 6 -3.42 -11.10 14.39
N LEU A 7 -4.74 -11.25 14.41
CA LEU A 7 -5.69 -10.98 13.32
C LEU A 7 -6.01 -9.47 13.32
N ASP A 8 -5.67 -8.74 12.24
CA ASP A 8 -6.49 -7.60 11.76
C ASP A 8 -6.12 -7.15 10.35
N ASN A 9 -6.34 -8.04 9.38
CA ASN A 9 -6.88 -7.59 8.09
C ASN A 9 -8.41 -7.69 8.19
N ASN A 10 -9.14 -6.61 7.91
CA ASN A 10 -10.60 -6.63 7.77
C ASN A 10 -10.98 -7.18 6.38
N VAL A 11 -10.50 -8.39 6.05
CA VAL A 11 -10.93 -9.07 4.83
C VAL A 11 -12.33 -9.63 5.09
N GLU A 12 -13.28 -9.33 4.22
CA GLU A 12 -14.67 -9.78 4.38
C GLU A 12 -15.18 -10.45 3.11
N LEU A 13 -16.08 -11.43 3.29
CA LEU A 13 -16.81 -12.08 2.21
C LEU A 13 -17.84 -11.10 1.63
N SER A 14 -17.49 -10.42 0.55
CA SER A 14 -18.33 -9.39 -0.06
C SER A 14 -19.44 -9.96 -0.94
N ARG A 15 -19.24 -11.15 -1.55
CA ARG A 15 -20.24 -11.78 -2.43
C ARG A 15 -20.14 -13.30 -2.46
N ILE A 16 -21.30 -13.95 -2.47
CA ILE A 16 -21.44 -15.39 -2.75
C ILE A 16 -22.23 -15.55 -4.06
N SER A 17 -21.71 -16.35 -4.98
CA SER A 17 -22.36 -16.65 -6.26
C SER A 17 -22.36 -18.14 -6.56
N ILE A 18 -23.52 -18.65 -6.96
CA ILE A 18 -23.66 -19.99 -7.53
C ILE A 18 -24.03 -19.88 -9.00
N TYR A 19 -23.75 -20.93 -9.77
CA TYR A 19 -24.10 -21.04 -11.17
C TYR A 19 -24.79 -22.39 -11.35
N PRO A 20 -26.12 -22.46 -11.10
CA PRO A 20 -26.83 -23.73 -10.98
C PRO A 20 -26.62 -24.66 -12.18
N ILE A 21 -26.56 -24.06 -13.37
CA ILE A 21 -26.27 -24.72 -14.64
C ILE A 21 -24.88 -24.28 -15.12
N LYS A 22 -24.07 -25.24 -15.58
CA LYS A 22 -22.74 -24.96 -16.15
C LYS A 22 -22.86 -23.92 -17.28
N SER A 23 -22.01 -22.90 -17.23
CA SER A 23 -21.91 -21.80 -18.20
C SER A 23 -23.05 -20.78 -18.23
N THR A 24 -24.02 -20.83 -17.32
CA THR A 24 -25.11 -19.83 -17.26
C THR A 24 -24.78 -18.62 -16.36
N ALA A 25 -25.69 -17.65 -16.26
CA ALA A 25 -25.54 -16.47 -15.42
C ALA A 25 -25.43 -16.84 -13.92
N PRO A 26 -24.78 -15.98 -13.10
CA PRO A 26 -24.69 -16.20 -11.65
C PRO A 26 -26.02 -15.95 -10.95
N THR A 27 -26.27 -16.69 -9.88
CA THR A 27 -27.28 -16.40 -8.85
C THR A 27 -26.56 -15.96 -7.58
N HIS A 28 -26.79 -14.73 -7.13
CA HIS A 28 -26.18 -14.22 -5.91
C HIS A 28 -26.95 -14.68 -4.67
N GLN A 29 -26.20 -15.03 -3.62
CA GLN A 29 -26.75 -15.50 -2.35
C GLN A 29 -26.22 -14.64 -1.21
N SER A 30 -27.06 -14.38 -0.20
CA SER A 30 -26.60 -13.76 1.05
C SER A 30 -25.94 -14.76 2.01
N ARG A 31 -26.19 -16.06 1.80
CA ARG A 31 -25.61 -17.18 2.54
C ARG A 31 -25.61 -18.43 1.67
N ALA A 32 -24.66 -19.33 1.88
CA ALA A 32 -24.64 -20.61 1.19
C ALA A 32 -24.05 -21.71 2.09
N TRP A 33 -24.59 -22.93 1.95
CA TRP A 33 -23.98 -24.12 2.52
C TRP A 33 -22.83 -24.55 1.61
N VAL A 34 -21.67 -24.83 2.20
CA VAL A 34 -20.51 -25.38 1.51
C VAL A 34 -20.48 -26.88 1.73
N GLU A 35 -20.47 -27.64 0.63
CA GLU A 35 -20.28 -29.08 0.61
C GLU A 35 -18.83 -29.41 0.22
N ASN A 36 -18.41 -30.66 0.41
CA ASN A 36 -17.08 -31.11 -0.05
C ASN A 36 -16.83 -30.89 -1.56
N LYS A 37 -17.91 -30.78 -2.35
CA LYS A 37 -17.90 -30.53 -3.81
C LYS A 37 -18.16 -29.08 -4.23
N GLY A 38 -18.11 -28.13 -3.29
CA GLY A 38 -18.29 -26.69 -3.51
C GLY A 38 -19.59 -26.16 -2.91
N LEU A 39 -20.05 -24.99 -3.35
CA LEU A 39 -21.32 -24.44 -2.85
C LEU A 39 -22.48 -25.38 -3.22
N ALA A 40 -23.44 -25.52 -2.30
CA ALA A 40 -24.70 -26.19 -2.57
C ALA A 40 -25.36 -25.57 -3.82
N PHE A 41 -25.97 -26.41 -4.64
CA PHE A 41 -26.59 -26.05 -5.93
C PHE A 41 -25.64 -25.57 -7.04
N ASP A 42 -24.33 -25.45 -6.80
CA ASP A 42 -23.40 -24.92 -7.80
C ASP A 42 -23.03 -25.94 -8.88
N ARG A 43 -23.28 -25.59 -10.15
CA ARG A 43 -23.07 -26.44 -11.35
C ARG A 43 -23.61 -27.86 -11.17
N ARG A 44 -24.79 -28.01 -10.55
CA ARG A 44 -25.48 -29.30 -10.42
C ARG A 44 -26.16 -29.74 -11.72
N PHE A 45 -26.27 -28.84 -12.68
CA PHE A 45 -26.81 -29.12 -14.00
C PHE A 45 -25.79 -28.81 -15.10
N VAL A 46 -25.93 -29.49 -16.22
CA VAL A 46 -25.19 -29.21 -17.46
C VAL A 46 -26.12 -29.35 -18.66
N VAL A 47 -25.91 -28.51 -19.66
CA VAL A 47 -26.51 -28.67 -20.99
C VAL A 47 -25.53 -29.44 -21.85
N THR A 48 -26.00 -30.49 -22.53
CA THR A 48 -25.19 -31.33 -23.42
C THR A 48 -25.80 -31.40 -24.81
N GLU A 49 -25.00 -31.79 -25.80
CA GLU A 49 -25.52 -32.34 -27.04
C GLU A 49 -26.17 -33.73 -26.74
N PRO A 50 -27.02 -34.29 -27.62
CA PRO A 50 -27.71 -35.55 -27.36
C PRO A 50 -26.81 -36.78 -27.17
N ASP A 51 -25.53 -36.66 -27.53
CA ASP A 51 -24.51 -37.70 -27.35
C ASP A 51 -23.77 -37.61 -26.00
N GLY A 52 -24.13 -36.64 -25.15
CA GLY A 52 -23.51 -36.41 -23.84
C GLY A 52 -22.33 -35.43 -23.85
N THR A 53 -21.99 -34.84 -25.00
CA THR A 53 -20.95 -33.81 -25.10
C THR A 53 -21.41 -32.54 -24.40
N PHE A 54 -20.72 -32.12 -23.34
CA PHE A 54 -21.07 -30.91 -22.61
C PHE A 54 -20.97 -29.63 -23.46
N MET A 55 -21.94 -28.75 -23.29
CA MET A 55 -21.99 -27.45 -23.96
C MET A 55 -21.50 -26.36 -23.02
N THR A 56 -20.80 -25.37 -23.58
CA THR A 56 -20.28 -24.24 -22.81
C THR A 56 -20.50 -22.93 -23.51
N ALA A 57 -20.55 -21.83 -22.77
CA ALA A 57 -20.72 -20.51 -23.38
C ALA A 57 -19.50 -20.05 -24.20
N ARG A 58 -18.39 -20.81 -24.18
CA ARG A 58 -17.28 -20.63 -25.12
C ARG A 58 -17.70 -20.91 -26.56
N LYS A 59 -18.50 -21.97 -26.76
CA LYS A 59 -19.05 -22.37 -28.07
C LYS A 59 -20.45 -21.79 -28.29
N HIS A 60 -21.23 -21.63 -27.21
CA HIS A 60 -22.63 -21.18 -27.25
C HIS A 60 -22.88 -19.97 -26.31
N PRO A 61 -22.43 -18.76 -26.67
CA PRO A 61 -22.46 -17.57 -25.81
C PRO A 61 -23.82 -17.21 -25.21
N LYS A 62 -24.91 -17.55 -25.92
CA LYS A 62 -26.29 -17.40 -25.45
C LYS A 62 -26.54 -18.04 -24.08
N LEU A 63 -25.85 -19.14 -23.75
CA LEU A 63 -25.95 -19.82 -22.45
C LEU A 63 -25.66 -18.88 -21.28
N ALA A 64 -24.71 -17.95 -21.41
CA ALA A 64 -24.34 -17.02 -20.34
C ALA A 64 -25.46 -16.04 -19.97
N ARG A 65 -26.51 -15.94 -20.80
CA ARG A 65 -27.68 -15.08 -20.60
C ARG A 65 -28.90 -15.84 -20.08
N VAL A 66 -28.74 -17.11 -19.73
CA VAL A 66 -29.76 -17.89 -19.02
C VAL A 66 -29.61 -17.60 -17.54
N ASP A 67 -30.65 -17.00 -16.96
CA ASP A 67 -30.76 -16.81 -15.51
C ASP A 67 -31.46 -18.01 -14.89
N ALA A 68 -30.93 -18.48 -13.76
CA ALA A 68 -31.49 -19.59 -12.99
C ALA A 68 -31.76 -19.11 -11.57
N THR A 69 -33.03 -19.02 -11.19
CA THR A 69 -33.45 -18.72 -9.82
C THR A 69 -33.73 -20.01 -9.07
N LEU A 70 -33.20 -20.17 -7.86
CA LEU A 70 -33.50 -21.33 -7.02
C LEU A 70 -34.96 -21.27 -6.55
N THR A 71 -35.62 -22.42 -6.53
CA THR A 71 -36.96 -22.63 -5.96
C THR A 71 -36.92 -23.78 -4.96
N ALA A 72 -38.00 -24.01 -4.22
CA ALA A 72 -38.05 -25.08 -3.21
C ALA A 72 -37.94 -26.49 -3.82
N ASP A 73 -38.35 -26.66 -5.07
CA ASP A 73 -38.44 -27.95 -5.79
C ASP A 73 -37.61 -27.99 -7.09
N GLY A 74 -36.73 -27.01 -7.32
CA GLY A 74 -35.86 -26.98 -8.50
C GLY A 74 -35.40 -25.56 -8.90
N LEU A 75 -35.49 -25.22 -10.18
CA LEU A 75 -35.05 -23.94 -10.75
C LEU A 75 -36.18 -23.26 -11.55
N LEU A 76 -36.23 -21.93 -11.52
CA LEU A 76 -36.95 -21.12 -12.51
C LEU A 76 -35.94 -20.50 -13.47
N LEU A 77 -36.01 -20.89 -14.74
CA LEU A 77 -35.12 -20.42 -15.80
C LEU A 77 -35.78 -19.29 -16.58
N SER A 78 -34.99 -18.28 -16.93
CA SER A 78 -35.39 -17.22 -17.86
C SER A 78 -34.26 -16.91 -18.82
N ALA A 79 -34.62 -16.63 -20.08
CA ALA A 79 -33.68 -16.18 -21.09
C ALA A 79 -34.35 -15.19 -22.05
N PRO A 80 -33.58 -14.30 -22.70
CA PRO A 80 -34.11 -13.34 -23.66
C PRO A 80 -34.92 -14.01 -24.78
N GLY A 81 -36.18 -13.59 -24.92
CA GLY A 81 -37.08 -14.10 -25.97
C GLY A 81 -37.69 -15.47 -25.69
N GLN A 82 -37.47 -16.05 -24.51
CA GLN A 82 -38.04 -17.33 -24.09
C GLN A 82 -39.10 -17.14 -23.02
N THR A 83 -40.10 -18.02 -23.03
CA THR A 83 -41.04 -18.11 -21.89
C THR A 83 -40.30 -18.73 -20.71
N PRO A 84 -40.47 -18.23 -19.46
CA PRO A 84 -39.81 -18.82 -18.31
C PRO A 84 -40.14 -20.32 -18.15
N LEU A 85 -39.14 -21.11 -17.79
CA LEU A 85 -39.26 -22.56 -17.61
C LEU A 85 -39.06 -22.93 -16.14
N ALA A 86 -40.03 -23.63 -15.55
CA ALA A 86 -39.87 -24.23 -14.24
C ALA A 86 -39.28 -25.64 -14.39
N VAL A 87 -38.06 -25.84 -13.92
CA VAL A 87 -37.38 -27.12 -13.84
C VAL A 87 -37.59 -27.69 -12.45
N ARG A 88 -38.34 -28.79 -12.32
CA ARG A 88 -38.61 -29.44 -11.02
C ARG A 88 -37.93 -30.78 -10.91
N TYR A 89 -37.38 -31.08 -9.73
CA TYR A 89 -36.72 -32.35 -9.45
C TYR A 89 -37.64 -33.57 -9.66
N THR A 90 -38.95 -33.42 -9.43
CA THR A 90 -39.96 -34.48 -9.60
C THR A 90 -40.16 -34.90 -11.04
N ASP A 91 -39.75 -34.06 -12.00
CA ASP A 91 -39.98 -34.29 -13.42
C ASP A 91 -38.79 -35.03 -14.05
N PHE A 92 -37.73 -35.29 -13.26
CA PHE A 92 -36.54 -35.96 -13.75
C PHE A 92 -36.82 -37.45 -13.97
N SER A 93 -36.22 -38.02 -15.01
CA SER A 93 -36.31 -39.45 -15.25
C SER A 93 -35.38 -40.23 -14.31
N ASP A 94 -35.57 -41.55 -14.23
CA ASP A 94 -34.62 -42.46 -13.56
C ASP A 94 -33.43 -42.87 -14.45
N ARG A 95 -33.30 -42.27 -15.64
CA ARG A 95 -32.28 -42.67 -16.63
C ARG A 95 -31.01 -41.88 -16.45
N TYR A 96 -29.90 -42.58 -16.27
CA TYR A 96 -28.57 -41.99 -16.31
C TYR A 96 -28.01 -42.03 -17.73
N GLN A 97 -27.35 -40.94 -18.13
CA GLN A 97 -26.68 -40.82 -19.42
C GLN A 97 -25.19 -40.54 -19.22
N PRO A 98 -24.31 -41.13 -20.07
CA PRO A 98 -22.92 -40.77 -20.10
C PRO A 98 -22.74 -39.28 -20.41
N VAL A 99 -21.90 -38.63 -19.62
CA VAL A 99 -21.48 -37.25 -19.85
C VAL A 99 -19.97 -37.22 -19.90
N GLN A 100 -19.45 -36.52 -20.88
CA GLN A 100 -18.04 -36.18 -20.94
C GLN A 100 -17.87 -34.71 -20.56
N VAL A 101 -17.03 -34.44 -19.56
CA VAL A 101 -16.55 -33.09 -19.24
C VAL A 101 -15.03 -33.14 -19.28
N TRP A 102 -14.45 -32.53 -20.32
CA TRP A 102 -13.02 -32.63 -20.60
C TRP A 102 -12.58 -34.10 -20.79
N SER A 103 -11.59 -34.58 -20.03
CA SER A 103 -11.15 -35.97 -20.03
C SER A 103 -12.05 -36.89 -19.18
N ASP A 104 -12.90 -36.32 -18.32
CA ASP A 104 -13.66 -37.09 -17.34
C ASP A 104 -14.97 -37.62 -17.95
N HIS A 105 -15.24 -38.88 -17.66
CA HIS A 105 -16.46 -39.57 -18.09
C HIS A 105 -17.21 -40.06 -16.85
N PHE A 106 -18.47 -39.65 -16.73
CA PHE A 106 -19.33 -40.03 -15.61
C PHE A 106 -20.79 -40.01 -16.05
N GLN A 107 -21.72 -40.23 -15.13
CA GLN A 107 -23.15 -40.33 -15.41
C GLN A 107 -23.92 -39.12 -14.88
N GLY A 108 -24.78 -38.55 -15.71
CA GLY A 108 -25.75 -37.51 -15.32
C GLY A 108 -27.18 -38.05 -15.40
N LEU A 109 -28.03 -37.66 -14.46
CA LEU A 109 -29.45 -38.01 -14.47
C LEU A 109 -30.15 -37.18 -15.55
N TYR A 110 -30.81 -37.84 -16.48
CA TYR A 110 -31.59 -37.19 -17.51
C TYR A 110 -32.83 -36.52 -16.91
N CYS A 111 -33.01 -35.23 -17.17
CA CYS A 111 -34.13 -34.49 -16.62
C CYS A 111 -35.43 -34.83 -17.38
N CYS A 112 -35.80 -34.11 -18.44
CA CYS A 112 -36.95 -34.47 -19.28
C CYS A 112 -36.90 -33.79 -20.65
N SER A 113 -37.72 -34.26 -21.59
CA SER A 113 -37.76 -33.75 -22.97
C SER A 113 -38.24 -32.31 -23.09
N ASP A 114 -39.07 -31.84 -22.16
CA ASP A 114 -39.58 -30.46 -22.21
C ASP A 114 -38.47 -29.45 -21.91
N TYR A 115 -37.54 -29.82 -21.02
CA TYR A 115 -36.37 -28.98 -20.71
C TYR A 115 -35.38 -28.99 -21.87
N ASP A 116 -35.16 -30.16 -22.48
CA ASP A 116 -34.36 -30.30 -23.70
C ASP A 116 -34.87 -29.38 -24.80
N GLN A 117 -36.19 -29.37 -25.03
CA GLN A 117 -36.83 -28.55 -26.05
C GLN A 117 -36.60 -27.06 -25.78
N TRP A 118 -36.76 -26.60 -24.54
CA TRP A 118 -36.54 -25.20 -24.18
C TRP A 118 -35.10 -24.74 -24.47
N PHE A 119 -34.10 -25.55 -24.09
CA PHE A 119 -32.70 -25.24 -24.42
C PHE A 119 -32.44 -25.33 -25.91
N SER A 120 -33.05 -26.30 -26.59
CA SER A 120 -32.88 -26.49 -28.02
C SER A 120 -33.42 -25.31 -28.83
N ASP A 121 -34.59 -24.81 -28.44
CA ASP A 121 -35.22 -23.63 -29.05
C ASP A 121 -34.40 -22.36 -28.79
N TYR A 122 -33.80 -22.24 -27.61
CA TYR A 122 -33.00 -21.05 -27.28
C TYR A 122 -31.62 -21.04 -27.96
N LEU A 123 -30.98 -22.21 -28.06
CA LEU A 123 -29.64 -22.38 -28.61
C LEU A 123 -29.61 -22.73 -30.11
N ASP A 124 -30.78 -22.89 -30.73
CA ASP A 124 -30.97 -23.24 -32.14
C ASP A 124 -30.29 -24.57 -32.54
N GLN A 125 -30.24 -25.55 -31.64
CA GLN A 125 -29.66 -26.87 -31.89
C GLN A 125 -30.16 -27.89 -30.86
N PRO A 126 -30.15 -29.21 -31.15
CA PRO A 126 -30.55 -30.22 -30.18
C PRO A 126 -29.71 -30.17 -28.91
N CYS A 127 -30.36 -30.12 -27.75
CA CYS A 127 -29.75 -30.05 -26.44
C CYS A 127 -30.40 -31.05 -25.48
N GLN A 128 -29.68 -31.39 -24.42
CA GLN A 128 -30.18 -32.15 -23.29
C GLN A 128 -29.80 -31.50 -21.98
N LEU A 129 -30.70 -31.53 -20.98
CA LEU A 129 -30.40 -31.07 -19.62
C LEU A 129 -30.16 -32.27 -18.71
N LEU A 130 -28.97 -32.32 -18.11
CA LEU A 130 -28.56 -33.38 -17.19
C LEU A 130 -28.32 -32.82 -15.80
N PHE A 131 -28.69 -33.60 -14.79
CA PHE A 131 -28.58 -33.27 -13.39
C PHE A 131 -27.62 -34.22 -12.66
N MET A 132 -26.83 -33.68 -11.74
CA MET A 132 -25.99 -34.43 -10.84
C MET A 132 -26.60 -34.43 -9.44
N GLY A 133 -27.29 -35.52 -9.10
CA GLY A 133 -27.78 -35.78 -7.75
C GLY A 133 -26.68 -36.21 -6.78
N GLU A 134 -27.06 -36.51 -5.54
CA GLU A 134 -26.10 -36.86 -4.47
C GLU A 134 -25.37 -38.19 -4.69
N GLN A 135 -25.97 -39.12 -5.44
CA GLN A 135 -25.39 -40.44 -5.70
C GLN A 135 -24.34 -40.44 -6.82
N ALA A 136 -24.26 -39.38 -7.61
CA ALA A 136 -23.29 -39.25 -8.70
C ALA A 136 -21.98 -38.68 -8.16
N ILE A 137 -20.91 -39.48 -8.15
CA ILE A 137 -19.57 -39.07 -7.72
C ILE A 137 -18.71 -38.87 -8.96
N ARG A 138 -18.19 -37.65 -9.13
CA ARG A 138 -17.12 -37.34 -10.08
C ARG A 138 -15.87 -36.99 -9.29
N SER A 139 -14.84 -37.81 -9.45
CA SER A 139 -13.50 -37.58 -8.93
C SER A 139 -12.60 -37.15 -10.08
N ILE A 140 -11.81 -36.10 -9.88
CA ILE A 140 -10.76 -35.68 -10.82
C ILE A 140 -9.41 -36.31 -10.43
N GLU A 141 -8.41 -36.23 -11.31
CA GLU A 141 -7.09 -36.89 -11.13
C GLU A 141 -6.32 -36.51 -9.84
N ALA A 142 -6.76 -35.49 -9.11
CA ALA A 142 -6.23 -35.14 -7.80
C ALA A 142 -6.97 -35.88 -6.65
N PRO A 143 -6.26 -36.64 -5.79
CA PRO A 143 -6.88 -37.36 -4.66
C PRO A 143 -7.68 -36.43 -3.75
N GLY A 144 -8.92 -36.82 -3.42
CA GLY A 144 -9.78 -36.10 -2.47
C GLY A 144 -10.61 -34.93 -3.04
N LYS A 145 -10.46 -34.56 -4.31
CA LYS A 145 -11.25 -33.49 -4.94
C LYS A 145 -12.48 -34.07 -5.64
N GLN A 146 -13.65 -33.92 -5.02
CA GLN A 146 -14.94 -34.14 -5.68
C GLN A 146 -15.43 -32.82 -6.27
N VAL A 147 -15.97 -32.86 -7.49
CA VAL A 147 -16.56 -31.68 -8.15
C VAL A 147 -17.87 -32.05 -8.82
N SER A 148 -18.75 -31.06 -8.99
CA SER A 148 -19.95 -31.21 -9.80
C SER A 148 -19.63 -31.14 -11.31
N PHE A 149 -20.48 -30.50 -12.12
CA PHE A 149 -20.12 -30.15 -13.51
C PHE A 149 -19.14 -28.96 -13.60
N ALA A 150 -18.52 -28.54 -12.48
CA ALA A 150 -17.43 -27.55 -12.47
C ALA A 150 -16.23 -28.02 -13.31
N ASP A 151 -15.35 -27.10 -13.71
CA ASP A 151 -14.25 -27.42 -14.63
C ASP A 151 -13.17 -28.27 -13.96
N ALA A 152 -12.58 -27.79 -12.86
CA ALA A 152 -11.46 -28.46 -12.20
C ALA A 152 -11.46 -28.34 -10.66
N TYR A 153 -12.09 -27.31 -10.09
CA TYR A 153 -12.06 -27.07 -8.65
C TYR A 153 -13.45 -26.76 -8.09
N PRO A 154 -13.74 -27.11 -6.83
CA PRO A 154 -15.03 -26.85 -6.19
C PRO A 154 -15.43 -25.38 -6.20
N LEU A 155 -14.46 -24.48 -6.01
CA LEU A 155 -14.70 -23.07 -5.74
C LEU A 155 -13.60 -22.20 -6.36
N LEU A 156 -13.98 -20.99 -6.74
CA LEU A 156 -13.08 -19.94 -7.20
C LEU A 156 -13.26 -18.70 -6.32
N LEU A 157 -12.15 -18.19 -5.80
CA LEU A 157 -12.07 -16.94 -5.05
C LEU A 157 -11.37 -15.85 -5.87
N ILE A 158 -11.90 -14.64 -5.84
CA ILE A 158 -11.29 -13.44 -6.42
C ILE A 158 -11.54 -12.26 -5.49
N SER A 159 -10.55 -11.40 -5.25
CA SER A 159 -10.78 -10.16 -4.52
C SER A 159 -11.31 -9.02 -5.40
N GLU A 160 -12.11 -8.13 -4.83
CA GLU A 160 -12.55 -6.90 -5.50
C GLU A 160 -11.34 -6.04 -5.91
N ALA A 161 -10.31 -5.98 -5.06
CA ALA A 161 -9.07 -5.28 -5.34
C ALA A 161 -8.32 -5.86 -6.55
N SER A 162 -8.30 -7.19 -6.75
CA SER A 162 -7.75 -7.79 -7.97
C SER A 162 -8.50 -7.37 -9.23
N LEU A 163 -9.83 -7.29 -9.17
CA LEU A 163 -10.63 -6.80 -10.30
C LEU A 163 -10.36 -5.32 -10.58
N GLU A 164 -10.22 -4.50 -9.55
CA GLU A 164 -9.84 -3.09 -9.68
C GLU A 164 -8.45 -2.95 -10.29
N GLY A 165 -7.47 -3.75 -9.83
CA GLY A 165 -6.12 -3.79 -10.38
C GLY A 165 -6.10 -4.18 -11.87
N LEU A 166 -6.95 -5.12 -12.29
CA LEU A 166 -7.13 -5.46 -13.70
C LEU A 166 -7.81 -4.32 -14.46
N ASN A 167 -8.90 -3.76 -13.94
CA ASN A 167 -9.65 -2.69 -14.60
C ASN A 167 -8.83 -1.41 -14.79
N ALA A 168 -7.89 -1.13 -13.88
CA ALA A 168 -6.95 -0.03 -14.04
C ALA A 168 -6.03 -0.16 -15.26
N ARG A 169 -5.89 -1.38 -15.80
CA ARG A 169 -5.06 -1.70 -16.99
C ARG A 169 -5.88 -1.87 -18.27
N LEU A 170 -7.20 -1.84 -18.18
CA LEU A 170 -8.11 -2.00 -19.32
C LEU A 170 -8.54 -0.64 -19.87
N SER A 171 -8.79 -0.57 -21.18
CA SER A 171 -9.38 0.60 -21.81
C SER A 171 -10.84 0.80 -21.40
N GLU A 172 -11.57 -0.30 -21.25
CA GLU A 172 -12.96 -0.37 -20.80
C GLU A 172 -13.05 -1.36 -19.62
N PRO A 173 -13.61 -0.95 -18.46
CA PRO A 173 -13.65 -1.81 -17.29
C PRO A 173 -14.60 -2.99 -17.49
N VAL A 174 -14.19 -4.16 -17.01
CA VAL A 174 -15.01 -5.37 -16.97
C VAL A 174 -15.57 -5.60 -15.56
N LYS A 175 -16.63 -6.40 -15.50
CA LYS A 175 -17.27 -6.77 -14.23
C LYS A 175 -16.85 -8.17 -13.76
N MET A 176 -16.99 -8.43 -12.47
CA MET A 176 -16.58 -9.67 -11.81
C MET A 176 -17.22 -10.92 -12.42
N GLU A 177 -18.44 -10.80 -12.95
CA GLU A 177 -19.24 -11.90 -13.50
C GLU A 177 -18.55 -12.57 -14.71
N ARG A 178 -17.64 -11.86 -15.39
CA ARG A 178 -16.82 -12.44 -16.47
C ARG A 178 -15.87 -13.53 -15.98
N PHE A 179 -15.44 -13.45 -14.73
CA PHE A 179 -14.50 -14.40 -14.13
C PHE A 179 -15.18 -15.55 -13.39
N ARG A 180 -16.50 -15.46 -13.22
CA ARG A 180 -17.35 -16.47 -12.60
C ARG A 180 -16.90 -16.98 -11.21
N PRO A 181 -16.40 -16.12 -10.29
CA PRO A 181 -16.03 -16.58 -8.95
C PRO A 181 -17.26 -17.05 -8.18
N ASN A 182 -17.05 -17.96 -7.24
CA ASN A 182 -18.04 -18.36 -6.25
C ASN A 182 -17.97 -17.46 -5.02
N ILE A 183 -16.76 -17.09 -4.63
CA ILE A 183 -16.45 -16.31 -3.43
C ILE A 183 -15.76 -15.03 -3.90
N VAL A 184 -16.30 -13.88 -3.51
CA VAL A 184 -15.65 -12.58 -3.70
C VAL A 184 -15.39 -11.97 -2.35
N VAL A 185 -14.20 -11.42 -2.17
CA VAL A 185 -13.74 -10.82 -0.93
C VAL A 185 -13.28 -9.39 -1.15
N ASN A 186 -13.35 -8.57 -0.11
CA ASN A 186 -12.83 -7.21 -0.12
C ASN A 186 -11.98 -6.95 1.14
N GLY A 187 -11.47 -5.73 1.30
CA GLY A 187 -10.64 -5.38 2.47
C GLY A 187 -9.22 -5.97 2.42
N CYS A 188 -8.73 -6.29 1.23
CA CYS A 188 -7.36 -6.75 0.97
C CYS A 188 -6.77 -5.99 -0.24
N ASP A 189 -5.44 -6.03 -0.36
CA ASP A 189 -4.74 -5.43 -1.50
C ASP A 189 -5.03 -6.19 -2.81
N SER A 190 -4.74 -5.54 -3.94
CA SER A 190 -4.86 -6.16 -5.27
C SER A 190 -3.99 -7.41 -5.35
N PHE A 191 -4.59 -8.53 -5.75
CA PHE A 191 -3.93 -9.84 -5.86
C PHE A 191 -3.45 -10.43 -4.53
N ALA A 192 -3.89 -9.91 -3.37
CA ALA A 192 -3.52 -10.45 -2.07
C ALA A 192 -3.86 -11.94 -1.92
N GLU A 193 -4.94 -12.39 -2.57
CA GLU A 193 -5.36 -13.80 -2.55
C GLU A 193 -4.30 -14.78 -3.08
N ASP A 194 -3.35 -14.31 -3.91
CA ASP A 194 -2.26 -15.14 -4.43
C ASP A 194 -1.32 -15.65 -3.33
N SER A 195 -1.28 -14.94 -2.20
CA SER A 195 -0.45 -15.28 -1.04
C SER A 195 -1.18 -16.13 0.00
N TRP A 196 -2.45 -16.42 -0.18
CA TRP A 196 -3.22 -17.19 0.80
C TRP A 196 -3.00 -18.68 0.57
N LYS A 197 -2.86 -19.44 1.66
CA LYS A 197 -2.71 -20.90 1.61
C LYS A 197 -3.88 -21.60 2.29
N THR A 198 -4.24 -21.15 3.48
CA THR A 198 -5.39 -21.67 4.23
C THR A 198 -6.20 -20.49 4.76
N ILE A 199 -7.50 -20.47 4.48
CA ILE A 199 -8.40 -19.41 4.94
C ILE A 199 -9.63 -20.02 5.62
N ARG A 200 -10.27 -19.27 6.52
CA ARG A 200 -11.56 -19.62 7.11
C ARG A 200 -12.57 -18.51 6.87
N ILE A 201 -13.77 -18.89 6.46
CA ILE A 201 -14.90 -17.99 6.28
C ILE A 201 -16.09 -18.62 6.99
N GLY A 202 -16.69 -17.91 7.95
CA GLY A 202 -17.75 -18.47 8.77
C GLY A 202 -17.30 -19.78 9.45
N GLU A 203 -18.05 -20.87 9.21
CA GLU A 203 -17.77 -22.20 9.78
C GLU A 203 -16.78 -23.02 8.96
N VAL A 204 -16.35 -22.54 7.79
CA VAL A 204 -15.70 -23.37 6.76
C VAL A 204 -14.25 -22.96 6.57
N THR A 205 -13.36 -23.93 6.67
CA THR A 205 -11.94 -23.79 6.31
C THR A 205 -11.74 -24.22 4.86
N PHE A 206 -10.95 -23.45 4.12
CA PHE A 206 -10.60 -23.71 2.74
C PHE A 206 -9.08 -23.78 2.58
N GLU A 207 -8.63 -24.73 1.78
CA GLU A 207 -7.28 -24.76 1.22
C GLU A 207 -7.27 -24.03 -0.13
N VAL A 208 -6.33 -23.11 -0.28
CA VAL A 208 -6.06 -22.37 -1.52
C VAL A 208 -5.04 -23.18 -2.32
N ILE A 209 -5.49 -23.75 -3.44
CA ILE A 209 -4.70 -24.77 -4.14
C ILE A 209 -3.73 -24.15 -5.14
N ASN A 210 -4.25 -23.39 -6.08
CA ASN A 210 -3.46 -22.82 -7.17
C ASN A 210 -4.18 -21.67 -7.86
N PRO A 211 -3.44 -20.80 -8.57
CA PRO A 211 -4.03 -19.77 -9.40
C PRO A 211 -4.93 -20.36 -10.49
N CYS A 212 -6.04 -19.67 -10.77
CA CYS A 212 -7.01 -20.09 -11.76
C CYS A 212 -6.61 -19.62 -13.17
N SER A 213 -6.29 -20.56 -14.06
CA SER A 213 -6.04 -20.26 -15.48
C SER A 213 -7.32 -19.74 -16.16
N ARG A 214 -7.17 -18.67 -16.95
CA ARG A 214 -8.26 -17.95 -17.60
C ARG A 214 -8.28 -18.28 -19.09
N CYS A 215 -9.49 -18.53 -19.60
CA CYS A 215 -9.72 -18.82 -21.00
C CYS A 215 -10.56 -17.72 -21.67
N ILE A 216 -10.81 -17.88 -22.97
CA ILE A 216 -11.63 -16.97 -23.79
C ILE A 216 -13.02 -16.65 -23.20
N PHE A 217 -13.55 -17.48 -22.30
CA PHE A 217 -14.80 -17.17 -21.61
C PHE A 217 -14.76 -15.78 -20.93
N THR A 218 -13.62 -15.37 -20.36
CA THR A 218 -13.53 -14.07 -19.67
C THR A 218 -13.76 -12.89 -20.61
N THR A 219 -13.64 -13.06 -21.93
CA THR A 219 -13.89 -12.01 -22.91
C THR A 219 -15.36 -11.93 -23.32
N LEU A 220 -16.20 -12.88 -22.89
CA LEU A 220 -17.64 -12.87 -23.08
C LEU A 220 -18.30 -11.83 -22.15
N ASP A 221 -19.06 -10.91 -22.71
CA ASP A 221 -19.93 -10.03 -21.93
C ASP A 221 -21.23 -10.77 -21.55
N PRO A 222 -21.47 -11.02 -20.24
CA PRO A 222 -22.67 -11.74 -19.80
C PRO A 222 -23.97 -10.98 -20.08
N ALA A 223 -23.94 -9.65 -20.24
CA ALA A 223 -25.16 -8.88 -20.48
C ALA A 223 -25.72 -9.09 -21.89
N ASN A 224 -24.84 -9.15 -22.89
CA ASN A 224 -25.22 -9.22 -24.30
C ASN A 224 -24.83 -10.54 -25.00
N GLY A 225 -24.02 -11.38 -24.36
CA GLY A 225 -23.58 -12.67 -24.88
C GLY A 225 -22.62 -12.56 -26.07
N LYS A 226 -21.84 -11.49 -26.17
CA LYS A 226 -20.83 -11.29 -27.22
C LYS A 226 -19.42 -11.30 -26.64
N PHE A 227 -18.49 -11.92 -27.37
CA PHE A 227 -17.08 -11.82 -27.05
C PHE A 227 -16.56 -10.43 -27.43
N ASP A 228 -15.67 -9.90 -26.59
CA ASP A 228 -14.93 -8.70 -26.88
C ASP A 228 -14.02 -8.92 -28.10
N GLU A 229 -14.09 -8.02 -29.07
CA GLU A 229 -13.37 -8.12 -30.35
C GLU A 229 -11.84 -8.06 -30.16
N ASN A 230 -11.38 -7.34 -29.13
CA ASN A 230 -9.97 -7.20 -28.79
C ASN A 230 -9.50 -8.28 -27.81
N ARG A 231 -10.36 -9.26 -27.50
CA ARG A 231 -10.12 -10.31 -26.50
C ARG A 231 -9.84 -9.76 -25.10
N GLU A 232 -10.38 -8.60 -24.76
CA GLU A 232 -10.29 -8.09 -23.39
C GLU A 232 -11.27 -8.83 -22.45
N PRO A 233 -10.88 -9.11 -21.20
CA PRO A 233 -9.68 -8.65 -20.51
C PRO A 233 -8.47 -9.61 -20.61
N LEU A 234 -8.60 -10.69 -21.39
CA LEU A 234 -7.60 -11.76 -21.46
C LEU A 234 -6.29 -11.26 -22.09
N ALA A 235 -6.38 -10.41 -23.12
CA ALA A 235 -5.24 -9.78 -23.76
C ALA A 235 -4.42 -8.94 -22.77
N THR A 236 -5.09 -8.17 -21.91
CA THR A 236 -4.42 -7.40 -20.86
C THR A 236 -3.84 -8.29 -19.77
N LEU A 237 -4.59 -9.28 -19.27
CA LEU A 237 -4.07 -10.24 -18.29
C LEU A 237 -2.81 -10.97 -18.80
N GLN A 238 -2.74 -11.29 -20.10
CA GLN A 238 -1.57 -11.93 -20.69
C GLN A 238 -0.28 -11.10 -20.56
N LYS A 239 -0.39 -9.77 -20.40
CA LYS A 239 0.78 -8.89 -20.27
C LYS A 239 1.42 -8.98 -18.89
N PHE A 240 0.66 -9.27 -17.83
CA PHE A 240 1.16 -9.15 -16.45
C PHE A 240 0.76 -10.30 -15.51
N ARG A 241 0.04 -11.30 -16.02
CA ARG A 241 -0.43 -12.48 -15.27
C ARG A 241 -0.17 -13.80 -16.01
N ARG A 242 0.77 -13.79 -16.95
CA ARG A 242 1.18 -14.96 -17.72
C ARG A 242 2.14 -15.81 -16.89
N GLY A 243 1.93 -17.13 -16.85
CA GLY A 243 2.83 -18.05 -16.16
C GLY A 243 4.27 -17.93 -16.65
N THR A 244 5.23 -18.18 -15.75
CA THR A 244 6.67 -18.00 -16.01
C THR A 244 7.43 -19.32 -16.19
N ASP A 245 6.86 -20.43 -15.74
CA ASP A 245 7.51 -21.74 -15.77
C ASP A 245 7.16 -22.50 -17.06
N GLU A 246 8.01 -23.44 -17.48
CA GLU A 246 7.87 -24.16 -18.77
C GLU A 246 6.48 -24.79 -18.97
N ASP A 247 5.88 -25.29 -17.88
CA ASP A 247 4.57 -25.94 -17.87
C ASP A 247 3.38 -24.97 -17.90
N SER A 248 3.57 -23.71 -17.50
CA SER A 248 2.49 -22.71 -17.36
C SER A 248 2.68 -21.46 -18.24
N GLN A 249 3.73 -21.40 -19.05
CA GLN A 249 4.06 -20.25 -19.90
C GLN A 249 2.98 -19.85 -20.91
N ASN A 250 1.97 -20.68 -21.16
CA ASN A 250 0.84 -20.35 -22.05
C ASN A 250 -0.44 -20.04 -21.27
N ASP A 251 -0.43 -20.20 -19.96
CA ASP A 251 -1.55 -19.90 -19.08
C ASP A 251 -1.51 -18.46 -18.61
N VAL A 252 -2.71 -17.92 -18.37
CA VAL A 252 -2.93 -16.57 -17.86
C VAL A 252 -3.79 -16.68 -16.61
N PHE A 253 -3.38 -16.09 -15.50
CA PHE A 253 -3.96 -16.40 -14.19
C PHE A 253 -4.73 -15.24 -13.55
N PHE A 254 -5.92 -15.52 -13.02
CA PHE A 254 -6.70 -14.54 -12.27
C PHE A 254 -7.68 -15.23 -11.31
N GLY A 255 -7.54 -14.94 -10.01
CA GLY A 255 -8.24 -15.66 -8.95
C GLY A 255 -7.56 -16.95 -8.51
N GLN A 256 -8.07 -17.51 -7.43
CA GLN A 256 -7.51 -18.68 -6.74
C GLN A 256 -8.55 -19.79 -6.61
N ASN A 257 -8.15 -21.02 -6.94
CA ASN A 257 -8.99 -22.19 -6.76
C ASN A 257 -8.98 -22.65 -5.30
N LEU A 258 -10.16 -22.93 -4.75
CA LEU A 258 -10.32 -23.37 -3.37
C LEU A 258 -10.89 -24.78 -3.26
N VAL A 259 -10.49 -25.50 -2.21
CA VAL A 259 -11.09 -26.76 -1.76
C VAL A 259 -11.55 -26.60 -0.31
N PRO A 260 -12.83 -26.88 0.01
CA PRO A 260 -13.29 -26.88 1.40
C PRO A 260 -12.72 -28.08 2.15
N LEU A 261 -12.23 -27.85 3.38
CA LEU A 261 -11.72 -28.88 4.28
C LEU A 261 -12.80 -29.43 5.23
N ASN A 262 -13.93 -28.72 5.32
CA ASN A 262 -15.12 -29.15 6.05
C ASN A 262 -16.37 -28.55 5.40
N GLU A 263 -17.54 -29.07 5.78
CA GLU A 263 -18.83 -28.50 5.39
C GLU A 263 -19.32 -27.49 6.44
N GLY A 264 -20.16 -26.55 6.03
CA GLY A 264 -20.70 -25.53 6.93
C GLY A 264 -21.34 -24.35 6.22
N LEU A 265 -21.87 -23.41 7.00
CA LEU A 265 -22.52 -22.22 6.48
C LEU A 265 -21.53 -21.05 6.35
N ILE A 266 -21.57 -20.37 5.20
CA ILE A 266 -20.93 -19.06 5.00
C ILE A 266 -21.98 -17.99 4.66
N LYS A 267 -21.71 -16.75 5.04
CA LYS A 267 -22.60 -15.60 4.86
C LYS A 267 -21.82 -14.41 4.31
N GLN A 268 -22.50 -13.61 3.49
CA GLN A 268 -21.98 -12.31 3.09
C GLN A 268 -21.73 -11.45 4.34
N GLY A 269 -20.58 -10.80 4.39
CA GLY A 269 -20.07 -10.04 5.54
C GLY A 269 -19.32 -10.90 6.57
N ASP A 270 -19.24 -12.22 6.39
CA ASP A 270 -18.36 -13.03 7.25
C ASP A 270 -16.91 -12.58 7.07
N ARG A 271 -16.19 -12.46 8.18
CA ARG A 271 -14.75 -12.21 8.16
C ARG A 271 -14.05 -13.38 7.48
N VAL A 272 -13.08 -13.05 6.63
CA VAL A 272 -12.13 -14.01 6.07
C VAL A 272 -10.88 -14.00 6.93
N GLU A 273 -10.67 -15.09 7.66
CA GLU A 273 -9.48 -15.29 8.48
C GLU A 273 -8.42 -16.00 7.65
N ILE A 274 -7.27 -15.37 7.48
CA ILE A 274 -6.12 -15.97 6.79
C ILE A 274 -5.36 -16.80 7.84
N LEU A 275 -5.54 -18.12 7.80
CA LEU A 275 -4.94 -19.06 8.76
C LEU A 275 -3.50 -19.40 8.41
N GLU A 276 -3.17 -19.44 7.12
CA GLU A 276 -1.83 -19.72 6.61
C GLU A 276 -1.59 -18.98 5.29
N THR A 277 -0.36 -18.51 5.08
CA THR A 277 0.08 -17.84 3.84
C THR A 277 1.15 -18.65 3.10
N GLN A 278 1.34 -18.32 1.84
CA GLN A 278 2.37 -18.85 0.95
C GLN A 278 2.98 -17.73 0.11
N PRO A 279 4.20 -17.91 -0.43
CA PRO A 279 4.74 -16.99 -1.42
C PRO A 279 3.79 -16.89 -2.63
N PRO A 280 3.43 -15.69 -3.09
CA PRO A 280 2.62 -15.54 -4.30
C PRO A 280 3.43 -15.94 -5.55
N VAL A 281 2.71 -16.33 -6.61
CA VAL A 281 3.34 -16.59 -7.91
C VAL A 281 3.83 -15.27 -8.50
N ASN A 282 5.11 -15.25 -8.92
CA ASN A 282 5.69 -14.09 -9.56
C ASN A 282 5.34 -14.08 -11.06
N TYR A 283 4.75 -12.99 -11.53
CA TYR A 283 4.44 -12.77 -12.94
C TYR A 283 5.33 -11.66 -13.49
N ILE A 284 5.81 -11.80 -14.73
CA ILE A 284 6.55 -10.72 -15.41
C ILE A 284 5.53 -9.75 -16.02
N ASP A 285 5.66 -8.46 -15.71
CA ASP A 285 4.82 -7.41 -16.30
C ASP A 285 5.45 -6.85 -17.59
N HIS A 286 4.96 -7.30 -18.73
CA HIS A 286 5.38 -6.88 -20.06
C HIS A 286 4.66 -5.63 -20.58
N SER A 287 3.76 -5.02 -19.80
CA SER A 287 3.01 -3.83 -20.24
C SER A 287 3.89 -2.58 -20.46
N LEU A 288 5.18 -2.63 -20.06
CA LEU A 288 6.15 -1.55 -20.17
C LEU A 288 7.17 -1.72 -21.33
N ALA A 289 7.16 -2.86 -22.05
CA ALA A 289 8.22 -3.21 -23.00
C ALA A 289 7.92 -2.89 -24.50
N GLU A 290 6.65 -2.67 -24.89
CA GLU A 290 6.25 -2.59 -26.31
C GLU A 290 6.21 -1.17 -26.91
N SER A 291 6.61 -0.13 -26.19
CA SER A 291 6.65 1.23 -26.73
C SER A 291 8.08 1.77 -26.77
N LEU A 292 8.80 1.61 -27.89
CA LEU A 292 9.80 2.57 -28.41
C LEU A 292 10.33 2.11 -29.79
N PRO A 293 10.32 2.98 -30.82
CA PRO A 293 11.57 3.34 -31.48
C PRO A 293 11.77 4.86 -31.66
N ALA A 294 13.04 5.23 -31.82
CA ALA A 294 13.61 6.58 -31.71
C ALA A 294 13.27 7.56 -32.85
N SER A 295 12.91 8.81 -32.51
CA SER A 295 13.39 10.03 -33.18
C SER A 295 13.20 11.29 -32.31
N GLU A 296 13.99 12.30 -32.63
CA GLU A 296 14.40 13.45 -31.82
C GLU A 296 13.29 14.49 -31.49
N SER A 297 13.41 15.03 -30.27
CA SER A 297 12.99 16.36 -29.79
C SER A 297 11.81 17.09 -30.47
N LYS A 298 10.63 17.00 -29.83
CA LYS A 298 9.88 18.14 -29.22
C LYS A 298 8.68 17.61 -28.43
N PRO A 299 8.41 18.10 -27.20
CA PRO A 299 7.45 17.47 -26.29
C PRO A 299 6.02 17.91 -26.60
N VAL A 300 5.12 16.96 -26.87
CA VAL A 300 3.68 17.20 -26.85
C VAL A 300 2.98 15.99 -26.21
N HIS A 301 2.81 16.03 -24.89
CA HIS A 301 1.80 15.24 -24.18
C HIS A 301 0.51 16.06 -24.14
N GLN A 302 -0.37 15.88 -25.13
CA GLN A 302 -1.76 16.33 -25.08
C GLN A 302 -2.66 15.27 -25.73
N SER A 303 -3.33 14.46 -24.90
CA SER A 303 -4.75 14.02 -25.07
C SER A 303 -5.14 12.70 -24.37
N ARG A 304 -4.75 12.51 -23.11
CA ARG A 304 -5.72 12.11 -22.05
C ARG A 304 -5.51 12.83 -20.72
N ILE A 305 -4.93 14.03 -20.80
CA ILE A 305 -5.38 15.18 -20.00
C ILE A 305 -6.79 15.53 -20.51
N LYS A 306 -7.81 14.76 -20.12
CA LYS A 306 -9.21 15.24 -20.16
C LYS A 306 -10.10 14.72 -19.03
N ASN A 307 -9.56 13.97 -18.06
CA ASN A 307 -10.11 13.95 -16.69
C ASN A 307 -9.02 13.77 -15.60
N GLN A 308 -7.75 14.06 -15.95
CA GLN A 308 -6.67 14.40 -15.00
C GLN A 308 -6.16 15.85 -15.24
N SER A 309 -6.96 16.70 -15.90
CA SER A 309 -6.66 18.14 -16.09
C SER A 309 -7.05 19.04 -14.93
N ASN A 310 -7.75 18.53 -13.91
CA ASN A 310 -8.33 19.39 -12.87
C ASN A 310 -7.78 19.16 -11.46
N ARG A 311 -6.76 18.30 -11.28
CA ARG A 311 -6.03 18.22 -10.01
C ARG A 311 -4.95 19.30 -9.98
N LEU A 312 -5.14 20.29 -9.12
CA LEU A 312 -4.21 21.40 -8.98
C LEU A 312 -2.88 20.91 -8.38
N ALA A 313 -1.75 21.39 -8.89
CA ALA A 313 -0.47 21.14 -8.26
C ALA A 313 -0.40 21.88 -6.93
N TRP A 314 0.02 21.20 -5.86
CA TRP A 314 0.35 21.88 -4.62
C TRP A 314 1.72 22.56 -4.78
N THR A 315 1.70 23.84 -5.14
CA THR A 315 2.92 24.58 -5.51
C THR A 315 3.69 25.08 -4.28
N LYS A 316 5.02 25.24 -4.40
CA LYS A 316 5.89 25.72 -3.33
C LYS A 316 5.37 27.02 -2.69
N GLY A 317 5.26 27.04 -1.36
CA GLY A 317 4.74 28.17 -0.59
C GLY A 317 3.20 28.26 -0.51
N GLN A 318 2.46 27.48 -1.31
CA GLN A 318 1.00 27.43 -1.22
C GLN A 318 0.57 26.71 0.06
N GLN A 319 -0.46 27.27 0.72
CA GLN A 319 -1.09 26.67 1.88
C GLN A 319 -2.35 25.89 1.48
N LEU A 320 -2.54 24.70 2.05
CA LEU A 320 -3.72 23.86 1.85
C LEU A 320 -4.23 23.28 3.17
N ASN A 321 -5.54 23.08 3.23
CA ASN A 321 -6.16 22.29 4.29
C ASN A 321 -6.00 20.80 4.00
N LEU A 322 -5.47 20.10 4.99
CA LEU A 322 -5.29 18.66 5.01
C LEU A 322 -6.32 18.05 5.96
N ARG A 323 -6.91 16.93 5.57
CA ARG A 323 -7.72 16.09 6.44
C ARG A 323 -6.89 14.92 6.93
N CYS A 324 -6.80 14.73 8.25
CA CYS A 324 -6.25 13.53 8.84
C CYS A 324 -7.23 12.38 8.62
N VAL A 325 -6.83 11.36 7.86
CA VAL A 325 -7.69 10.22 7.50
C VAL A 325 -7.38 8.95 8.29
N ARG A 326 -6.22 8.89 8.94
CA ARG A 326 -5.84 7.79 9.82
C ARG A 326 -4.85 8.26 10.88
N VAL A 327 -4.98 7.75 12.09
CA VAL A 327 -3.96 7.85 13.16
C VAL A 327 -3.49 6.45 13.54
N ILE A 328 -2.19 6.19 13.43
CA ILE A 328 -1.58 4.88 13.70
C ILE A 328 -0.65 5.04 14.91
N GLU A 329 -0.77 4.15 15.88
CA GLU A 329 0.15 4.08 17.03
C GLU A 329 1.35 3.20 16.66
N GLU A 330 2.55 3.78 16.62
CA GLU A 330 3.78 3.06 16.24
C GLU A 330 4.50 2.52 17.48
N THR A 331 4.60 3.35 18.51
CA THR A 331 5.16 3.02 19.83
C THR A 331 4.37 3.75 20.92
N ALA A 332 4.70 3.56 22.19
CA ALA A 332 4.04 4.25 23.30
C ALA A 332 4.11 5.79 23.21
N ASP A 333 5.11 6.33 22.51
CA ASP A 333 5.34 7.78 22.37
C ASP A 333 5.42 8.24 20.91
N VAL A 334 5.07 7.40 19.93
CA VAL A 334 5.13 7.75 18.50
C VAL A 334 3.82 7.42 17.80
N LYS A 335 3.30 8.38 17.04
CA LYS A 335 2.12 8.21 16.17
C LYS A 335 2.42 8.61 14.74
N THR A 336 1.86 7.89 13.78
CA THR A 336 1.82 8.27 12.38
C THR A 336 0.46 8.87 12.03
N PHE A 337 0.46 10.07 11.46
CA PHE A 337 -0.74 10.77 10.98
C PHE A 337 -0.77 10.73 9.46
N ARG A 338 -1.83 10.17 8.90
CA ARG A 338 -2.04 10.09 7.45
C ARG A 338 -2.99 11.17 6.99
N PHE A 339 -2.65 11.86 5.91
CA PHE A 339 -3.39 13.00 5.39
C PHE A 339 -3.84 12.81 3.95
N GLN A 340 -4.91 13.51 3.60
CA GLN A 340 -5.33 13.80 2.23
C GLN A 340 -5.53 15.30 2.08
N THR A 341 -5.30 15.83 0.88
CA THR A 341 -5.69 17.21 0.52
C THR A 341 -7.22 17.28 0.40
N GLU A 342 -7.86 18.33 0.92
CA GLU A 342 -9.33 18.48 0.79
C GLU A 342 -9.76 19.02 -0.57
N THR A 343 -8.93 19.89 -1.14
CA THR A 343 -9.00 20.32 -2.53
C THR A 343 -8.13 19.37 -3.32
N ASP A 344 -8.67 18.67 -4.33
CA ASP A 344 -8.12 17.58 -5.16
C ASP A 344 -6.69 17.80 -5.74
N HIS A 345 -5.72 18.22 -4.92
CA HIS A 345 -4.35 18.57 -5.26
C HIS A 345 -3.49 17.32 -5.12
N HIS A 346 -2.58 17.13 -6.06
CA HIS A 346 -1.52 16.16 -5.90
C HIS A 346 -0.41 16.74 -5.02
N VAL A 347 0.25 15.86 -4.26
CA VAL A 347 1.36 16.21 -3.38
C VAL A 347 2.60 15.59 -3.97
N ASP A 348 3.37 16.40 -4.71
CA ASP A 348 4.63 15.98 -5.30
C ASP A 348 5.77 16.33 -4.33
N TYR A 349 6.60 15.35 -4.02
CA TYR A 349 7.77 15.50 -3.15
C TYR A 349 8.80 14.43 -3.45
N GLN A 350 10.04 14.69 -3.05
CA GLN A 350 11.13 13.72 -3.10
C GLN A 350 11.24 12.97 -1.77
N PRO A 351 11.65 11.68 -1.79
CA PRO A 351 11.69 10.87 -0.57
C PRO A 351 12.76 11.40 0.39
N GLY A 352 12.31 11.84 1.58
CA GLY A 352 13.12 12.53 2.58
C GLY A 352 12.68 13.99 2.83
N GLN A 353 11.93 14.62 1.92
CA GLN A 353 11.44 15.98 2.12
C GLN A 353 10.43 16.12 3.26
N TYR A 354 10.26 17.34 3.76
CA TYR A 354 9.31 17.68 4.81
C TYR A 354 8.18 18.56 4.28
N LEU A 355 7.12 18.68 5.07
CA LEU A 355 6.11 19.73 4.92
C LEU A 355 6.04 20.56 6.21
N THR A 356 5.48 21.76 6.13
CA THR A 356 5.26 22.61 7.31
C THR A 356 3.78 22.60 7.68
N LEU A 357 3.45 22.14 8.90
CA LEU A 357 2.12 22.32 9.47
C LEU A 357 1.97 23.72 10.06
N LEU A 358 0.83 24.35 9.82
CA LEU A 358 0.40 25.57 10.51
C LEU A 358 -0.69 25.20 11.52
N LEU A 359 -0.42 25.50 12.78
CA LEU A 359 -1.25 25.10 13.91
C LEU A 359 -1.64 26.33 14.71
N ASN A 360 -2.89 26.38 15.16
CA ASN A 360 -3.30 27.36 16.16
C ASN A 360 -3.40 26.66 17.51
N ILE A 361 -2.47 26.98 18.42
CA ILE A 361 -2.41 26.41 19.76
C ILE A 361 -2.55 27.55 20.76
N ASP A 362 -3.61 27.53 21.55
CA ASP A 362 -3.95 28.54 22.55
C ASP A 362 -3.97 29.99 22.00
N GLY A 363 -4.39 30.15 20.75
CA GLY A 363 -4.49 31.45 20.07
C GLY A 363 -3.22 31.88 19.35
N ASN A 364 -2.13 31.10 19.42
CA ASN A 364 -0.87 31.40 18.75
C ASN A 364 -0.71 30.59 17.47
N GLU A 365 -0.32 31.23 16.37
CA GLU A 365 0.06 30.55 15.13
C GLU A 365 1.45 29.93 15.28
N ILE A 366 1.53 28.62 15.13
CA ILE A 366 2.76 27.85 15.29
C ILE A 366 3.00 27.05 14.03
N ARG A 367 4.18 27.25 13.43
CA ARG A 367 4.64 26.53 12.25
C ARG A 367 5.63 25.46 12.62
N ARG A 368 5.46 24.21 12.17
CA ARG A 368 6.44 23.14 12.42
C ARG A 368 6.63 22.25 11.22
N CYS A 369 7.90 21.97 10.92
CA CYS A 369 8.28 21.06 9.85
C CYS A 369 8.22 19.62 10.34
N TYR A 370 7.67 18.75 9.51
CA TYR A 370 7.68 17.31 9.71
C TYR A 370 8.05 16.62 8.41
N THR A 371 9.05 15.75 8.46
CA THR A 371 9.42 14.91 7.33
C THR A 371 8.22 14.06 6.90
N LEU A 372 8.00 14.00 5.59
CA LEU A 372 7.07 13.07 4.99
C LEU A 372 7.64 11.67 5.12
N SER A 373 7.14 10.90 6.07
CA SER A 373 7.55 9.51 6.32
C SER A 373 7.09 8.56 5.21
N SER A 374 6.02 8.89 4.47
CA SER A 374 5.48 8.07 3.37
C SER A 374 6.36 8.10 2.12
N SER A 375 6.14 7.15 1.22
CA SER A 375 6.72 7.16 -0.13
C SER A 375 5.93 8.09 -1.07
N PRO A 376 6.60 8.88 -1.93
CA PRO A 376 5.94 9.75 -2.90
C PRO A 376 5.24 8.98 -4.04
N THR A 377 5.51 7.68 -4.23
CA THR A 377 4.83 6.87 -5.26
C THR A 377 3.42 6.44 -4.85
N ARG A 378 3.09 6.54 -3.56
CA ARG A 378 1.79 6.11 -3.00
C ARG A 378 0.79 7.26 -3.07
N LEU A 379 0.18 7.42 -4.23
CA LEU A 379 -0.76 8.50 -4.52
C LEU A 379 -2.01 8.47 -3.61
N GLY A 380 -2.59 9.65 -3.38
CA GLY A 380 -3.88 9.81 -2.70
C GLY A 380 -3.79 9.96 -1.18
N HIS A 381 -2.61 9.77 -0.58
CA HIS A 381 -2.34 10.10 0.82
C HIS A 381 -0.84 10.24 1.07
N PHE A 382 -0.48 10.95 2.15
CA PHE A 382 0.88 11.05 2.64
C PHE A 382 0.89 11.04 4.17
N SER A 383 2.03 10.86 4.81
CA SER A 383 2.08 10.69 6.27
C SER A 383 3.28 11.36 6.91
N ILE A 384 3.07 11.88 8.12
CA ILE A 384 4.15 12.27 9.04
C ILE A 384 4.13 11.33 10.23
N THR A 385 5.30 11.02 10.79
CA THR A 385 5.43 10.22 12.01
C THR A 385 6.05 11.08 13.09
N VAL A 386 5.37 11.22 14.21
CA VAL A 386 5.66 12.22 15.24
C VAL A 386 5.91 11.51 16.55
N LYS A 387 7.11 11.73 17.09
CA LYS A 387 7.47 11.32 18.45
C LYS A 387 7.08 12.42 19.45
N ARG A 388 6.48 12.06 20.59
CA ARG A 388 6.32 12.98 21.72
C ARG A 388 7.68 13.39 22.25
N VAL A 389 7.81 14.68 22.49
CA VAL A 389 9.00 15.26 23.12
C VAL A 389 8.57 15.75 24.49
N THR A 390 9.33 15.40 25.53
CA THR A 390 9.11 15.93 26.88
C THR A 390 9.09 17.45 26.81
N ASP A 391 8.05 18.07 27.37
CA ASP A 391 7.80 19.51 27.33
C ASP A 391 7.65 20.11 25.90
N GLY A 392 7.55 19.26 24.87
CA GLY A 392 7.36 19.68 23.50
C GLY A 392 5.94 20.17 23.24
N LEU A 393 5.79 21.42 22.81
CA LEU A 393 4.47 22.01 22.57
C LEU A 393 3.69 21.30 21.46
N VAL A 394 4.26 21.24 20.25
CA VAL A 394 3.53 20.78 19.06
C VAL A 394 3.38 19.26 18.99
N SER A 395 4.42 18.51 19.31
CA SER A 395 4.35 17.04 19.27
C SER A 395 3.33 16.50 20.28
N ASN A 396 3.24 17.10 21.47
CA ASN A 396 2.20 16.73 22.44
C ASN A 396 0.82 17.15 21.95
N TRP A 397 0.66 18.39 21.47
CA TRP A 397 -0.61 18.85 20.93
C TRP A 397 -1.14 17.95 19.81
N LEU A 398 -0.30 17.54 18.86
CA LEU A 398 -0.70 16.62 17.79
C LEU A 398 -1.19 15.29 18.33
N HIS A 399 -0.50 14.70 19.30
CA HIS A 399 -0.90 13.42 19.87
C HIS A 399 -2.19 13.49 20.69
N ASP A 400 -2.45 14.62 21.34
CA ASP A 400 -3.59 14.85 22.22
C ASP A 400 -4.85 15.30 21.45
N ASN A 401 -4.68 16.06 20.37
CA ASN A 401 -5.78 16.76 19.69
C ASN A 401 -6.02 16.30 18.26
N LEU A 402 -4.98 15.84 17.54
CA LEU A 402 -5.14 15.45 16.13
C LEU A 402 -5.69 14.02 16.04
N GLN A 403 -6.93 13.88 15.58
CA GLN A 403 -7.64 12.62 15.43
C GLN A 403 -8.12 12.44 13.98
N GLU A 404 -8.61 11.25 13.64
CA GLU A 404 -9.23 11.01 12.33
C GLU A 404 -10.40 11.97 12.08
N GLY A 405 -10.45 12.53 10.87
CA GLY A 405 -11.37 13.59 10.50
C GLY A 405 -10.90 15.01 10.84
N SER A 406 -9.85 15.18 11.65
CA SER A 406 -9.31 16.50 11.98
C SER A 406 -8.74 17.22 10.76
N ARG A 407 -8.77 18.55 10.79
CA ARG A 407 -8.20 19.40 9.75
C ARG A 407 -6.99 20.15 10.27
N VAL A 408 -5.97 20.27 9.43
CA VAL A 408 -4.77 21.05 9.70
C VAL A 408 -4.33 21.74 8.42
N GLU A 409 -3.86 22.98 8.53
CA GLU A 409 -3.28 23.67 7.39
C GLU A 409 -1.81 23.31 7.24
N ALA A 410 -1.33 23.24 6.01
CA ALA A 410 0.06 22.95 5.71
C ALA A 410 0.58 23.78 4.53
N ILE A 411 1.90 23.98 4.48
CA ILE A 411 2.64 24.48 3.32
C ILE A 411 3.16 23.27 2.52
N ALA A 412 3.21 23.43 1.19
CA ALA A 412 3.71 22.42 0.26
C ALA A 412 5.07 21.84 0.68
N PRO A 413 5.35 20.57 0.34
CA PRO A 413 6.61 19.94 0.69
C PRO A 413 7.85 20.66 0.13
N GLU A 414 8.93 20.66 0.89
CA GLU A 414 10.25 21.20 0.51
C GLU A 414 11.39 20.49 1.28
N GLY A 415 12.63 20.89 1.00
CA GLY A 415 13.83 20.40 1.68
C GLY A 415 14.84 19.76 0.72
N GLU A 416 16.13 19.86 1.08
CA GLU A 416 17.26 19.36 0.28
C GLU A 416 17.74 17.97 0.75
N PHE A 417 17.28 17.51 1.92
CA PHE A 417 17.61 16.18 2.43
C PHE A 417 16.68 15.12 1.84
N HIS A 418 17.04 14.63 0.66
CA HIS A 418 16.26 13.62 -0.05
C HIS A 418 17.17 12.64 -0.81
N TRP A 419 16.60 11.52 -1.27
CA TRP A 419 17.35 10.48 -1.99
C TRP A 419 18.20 11.01 -3.15
N TYR A 420 17.71 12.01 -3.87
CA TYR A 420 18.40 12.61 -5.03
C TYR A 420 19.41 13.72 -4.68
N ALA A 421 19.80 13.87 -3.41
CA ALA A 421 20.75 14.91 -3.01
C ALA A 421 22.17 14.64 -3.55
N ALA A 422 22.47 13.39 -3.89
CA ALA A 422 23.68 13.00 -4.61
C ALA A 422 23.39 12.80 -6.11
N ASP A 423 24.37 13.13 -6.96
CA ASP A 423 24.28 12.92 -8.42
C ASP A 423 24.00 11.46 -8.80
N LYS A 424 24.53 10.51 -8.01
CA LYS A 424 24.29 9.08 -8.17
C LYS A 424 24.39 8.35 -6.83
N THR A 425 23.39 7.52 -6.56
CA THR A 425 23.35 6.65 -5.38
C THR A 425 23.11 5.21 -5.79
N ASP A 426 24.18 4.42 -5.88
CA ASP A 426 24.18 2.98 -6.18
C ASP A 426 24.44 2.10 -4.94
N LYS A 427 25.10 2.66 -3.93
CA LYS A 427 25.21 2.11 -2.58
C LYS A 427 24.81 3.18 -1.57
N ALA A 428 23.93 2.84 -0.64
CA ALA A 428 23.39 3.76 0.35
C ALA A 428 23.44 3.17 1.77
N LEU A 429 23.79 4.00 2.74
CA LEU A 429 23.68 3.70 4.16
C LEU A 429 22.75 4.74 4.79
N LEU A 430 21.57 4.27 5.22
CA LEU A 430 20.56 5.06 5.90
C LEU A 430 20.77 4.91 7.41
N LEU A 431 21.43 5.88 8.04
CA LEU A 431 21.68 5.91 9.49
C LEU A 431 20.63 6.74 10.20
N SER A 432 19.93 6.15 11.18
CA SER A 432 18.97 6.91 11.98
C SER A 432 18.95 6.55 13.45
N ALA A 433 18.46 7.48 14.27
CA ALA A 433 18.18 7.26 15.67
C ALA A 433 16.89 7.94 16.12
N GLY A 434 16.05 7.22 16.88
CA GLY A 434 14.76 7.73 17.37
C GLY A 434 13.88 8.27 16.24
N SER A 435 13.33 9.48 16.41
CA SER A 435 12.45 10.09 15.40
C SER A 435 13.17 10.40 14.08
N GLY A 436 14.50 10.47 14.03
CA GLY A 436 15.27 10.65 12.79
C GLY A 436 15.10 9.51 11.78
N ILE A 437 14.35 8.46 12.13
CA ILE A 437 13.94 7.40 11.21
C ILE A 437 13.03 7.91 10.08
N THR A 438 12.32 9.03 10.25
CA THR A 438 11.27 9.46 9.31
C THR A 438 11.72 9.72 7.86
N PRO A 439 12.80 10.47 7.59
CA PRO A 439 13.32 10.57 6.22
C PRO A 439 13.79 9.22 5.69
N MET A 440 14.38 8.39 6.55
CA MET A 440 14.88 7.08 6.16
C MET A 440 13.72 6.14 5.80
N LEU A 441 12.58 6.21 6.49
CA LEU A 441 11.35 5.49 6.13
C LEU A 441 10.84 5.92 4.76
N SER A 442 10.84 7.23 4.47
CA SER A 442 10.43 7.75 3.16
C SER A 442 11.31 7.17 2.05
N MET A 443 12.63 7.23 2.23
CA MET A 443 13.60 6.65 1.30
C MET A 443 13.45 5.14 1.16
N ALA A 444 13.38 4.39 2.26
CA ALA A 444 13.26 2.93 2.23
C ALA A 444 11.96 2.46 1.56
N ARG A 445 10.83 3.11 1.88
CA ARG A 445 9.54 2.85 1.23
C ARG A 445 9.61 3.17 -0.26
N TYR A 446 10.17 4.32 -0.62
CA TYR A 446 10.37 4.71 -2.02
C TYR A 446 11.21 3.70 -2.80
N LEU A 447 12.38 3.36 -2.29
CA LEU A 447 13.30 2.41 -2.93
C LEU A 447 12.64 1.04 -3.14
N SER A 448 11.85 0.60 -2.16
CA SER A 448 11.09 -0.65 -2.26
C SER A 448 9.94 -0.56 -3.26
N ASP A 449 9.17 0.53 -3.25
CA ASP A 449 8.06 0.76 -4.18
C ASP A 449 8.56 0.86 -5.64
N THR A 450 9.76 1.40 -5.87
CA THR A 450 10.38 1.52 -7.20
C THR A 450 11.29 0.36 -7.57
N GLN A 451 11.47 -0.64 -6.71
CA GLN A 451 12.41 -1.76 -6.89
C GLN A 451 13.84 -1.28 -7.26
N SER A 452 14.35 -0.31 -6.51
CA SER A 452 15.63 0.33 -6.78
C SER A 452 16.78 -0.68 -6.78
N GLU A 453 17.67 -0.63 -7.78
CA GLU A 453 18.86 -1.49 -7.79
C GLU A 453 19.95 -1.04 -6.80
N ALA A 454 19.76 0.10 -6.13
CA ALA A 454 20.72 0.65 -5.18
C ALA A 454 20.84 -0.24 -3.93
N LYS A 455 22.05 -0.76 -3.69
CA LYS A 455 22.35 -1.56 -2.51
C LYS A 455 22.26 -0.69 -1.26
N THR A 456 21.24 -0.91 -0.46
CA THR A 456 20.88 -0.04 0.66
C THR A 456 20.98 -0.80 1.97
N VAL A 457 21.68 -0.21 2.93
CA VAL A 457 21.72 -0.68 4.32
C VAL A 457 20.98 0.33 5.17
N PHE A 458 19.95 -0.11 5.88
CA PHE A 458 19.23 0.69 6.86
C PHE A 458 19.69 0.30 8.25
N MET A 459 20.36 1.23 8.95
CA MET A 459 20.78 1.02 10.32
C MET A 459 20.07 1.99 11.27
N HIS A 460 19.34 1.43 12.24
CA HIS A 460 18.54 2.22 13.17
C HIS A 460 18.93 1.98 14.64
N SER A 461 19.03 3.07 15.40
CA SER A 461 19.29 3.05 16.84
C SER A 461 18.06 3.48 17.65
N ALA A 462 17.68 2.66 18.62
CA ALA A 462 16.60 2.94 19.57
C ALA A 462 17.03 2.66 21.02
N ARG A 463 16.18 3.03 21.99
CA ARG A 463 16.49 2.78 23.40
C ARG A 463 16.20 1.32 23.77
N THR A 464 14.99 0.83 23.50
CA THR A 464 14.58 -0.56 23.73
C THR A 464 13.91 -1.14 22.48
N GLU A 465 13.62 -2.46 22.48
CA GLU A 465 12.89 -3.10 21.38
C GLU A 465 11.50 -2.49 21.14
N ALA A 466 10.83 -2.02 22.20
CA ALA A 466 9.52 -1.38 22.13
C ALA A 466 9.57 0.02 21.50
N ASP A 467 10.77 0.61 21.40
CA ASP A 467 10.98 1.94 20.82
C ASP A 467 11.34 1.86 19.32
N LEU A 468 11.37 0.67 18.71
CA LEU A 468 11.69 0.49 17.29
C LEU A 468 10.49 0.85 16.40
N ILE A 469 10.49 2.08 15.92
CA ILE A 469 9.45 2.63 15.03
C ILE A 469 9.40 1.84 13.72
N SER A 470 8.19 1.42 13.31
CA SER A 470 7.91 0.71 12.05
C SER A 470 8.79 -0.53 11.79
N ARG A 471 9.29 -1.20 12.85
CA ARG A 471 10.16 -2.40 12.74
C ARG A 471 9.56 -3.47 11.84
N THR A 472 8.29 -3.84 12.08
CA THR A 472 7.62 -4.91 11.32
C THR A 472 7.50 -4.58 9.84
N GLU A 473 7.23 -3.32 9.50
CA GLU A 473 7.20 -2.87 8.10
C GLU A 473 8.59 -2.92 7.49
N LEU A 474 9.61 -2.38 8.16
CA LEU A 474 10.99 -2.42 7.68
C LEU A 474 11.45 -3.86 7.43
N ASP A 475 11.20 -4.77 8.38
CA ASP A 475 11.50 -6.20 8.23
C ASP A 475 10.81 -6.82 7.01
N LEU A 476 9.58 -6.41 6.70
CA LEU A 476 8.86 -6.84 5.50
C LEU A 476 9.48 -6.26 4.22
N LEU A 477 9.79 -4.96 4.21
CA LEU A 477 10.42 -4.30 3.07
C LEU A 477 11.77 -4.94 2.73
N ALA A 478 12.60 -5.24 3.72
CA ALA A 478 13.89 -5.91 3.51
C ALA A 478 13.76 -7.37 3.05
N LYS A 479 12.69 -8.07 3.46
CA LYS A 479 12.39 -9.42 2.94
C LYS A 479 11.94 -9.40 1.48
N GLN A 480 11.23 -8.35 1.08
CA GLN A 480 10.69 -8.19 -0.28
C GLN A 480 11.69 -7.55 -1.24
N HIS A 481 12.64 -6.78 -0.72
CA HIS A 481 13.63 -6.06 -1.52
C HIS A 481 15.04 -6.55 -1.22
N SER A 482 15.58 -7.40 -2.11
CA SER A 482 16.90 -8.04 -1.94
C SER A 482 18.09 -7.07 -1.84
N GLN A 483 17.94 -5.81 -2.25
CA GLN A 483 18.97 -4.78 -2.11
C GLN A 483 18.88 -4.01 -0.80
N LEU A 484 17.82 -4.18 0.00
CA LEU A 484 17.64 -3.52 1.29
C LEU A 484 18.00 -4.48 2.43
N SER A 485 19.03 -4.14 3.19
CA SER A 485 19.43 -4.87 4.41
C SER A 485 19.21 -4.02 5.65
N LEU A 486 18.83 -4.65 6.76
CA LEU A 486 18.53 -3.94 8.01
C LEU A 486 19.56 -4.29 9.10
N ALA A 487 19.86 -3.31 9.93
CA ALA A 487 20.59 -3.48 11.17
C ALA A 487 19.95 -2.63 12.27
N TYR A 488 19.77 -3.22 13.45
CA TYR A 488 19.20 -2.52 14.59
C TYR A 488 20.18 -2.55 15.76
N THR A 489 20.26 -1.44 16.49
CA THR A 489 21.07 -1.35 17.71
C THR A 489 20.26 -0.74 18.84
N LEU A 490 20.35 -1.32 20.03
CA LEU A 490 19.68 -0.83 21.23
C LEU A 490 20.68 -0.26 22.24
N THR A 491 20.33 0.89 22.81
CA THR A 491 21.19 1.60 23.78
C THR A 491 20.80 1.35 25.25
N GLY A 492 19.60 0.83 25.49
CA GLY A 492 19.11 0.40 26.80
C GLY A 492 19.12 -1.12 26.96
N ASP A 493 18.31 -1.63 27.87
CA ASP A 493 18.23 -3.06 28.18
C ASP A 493 17.70 -3.85 26.98
N THR A 494 18.32 -5.01 26.73
CA THR A 494 17.96 -5.93 25.66
C THR A 494 17.33 -7.20 26.23
N SER A 495 16.36 -7.78 25.51
CA SER A 495 15.82 -9.08 25.89
C SER A 495 16.84 -10.20 25.64
N SER A 496 16.67 -11.35 26.28
CA SER A 496 17.50 -12.54 26.03
C SER A 496 17.41 -13.06 24.59
N HIS A 497 16.42 -12.62 23.82
CA HIS A 497 16.18 -13.04 22.44
C HIS A 497 16.66 -12.00 21.41
N TRP A 498 17.17 -10.84 21.86
CA TRP A 498 17.66 -9.79 20.97
C TRP A 498 18.86 -10.27 20.14
N GLN A 499 18.72 -10.19 18.82
CA GLN A 499 19.76 -10.60 17.85
C GLN A 499 20.50 -9.41 17.22
N GLY A 500 20.09 -8.17 17.53
CA GLY A 500 20.72 -6.97 16.98
C GLY A 500 21.93 -6.50 17.80
N GLY A 501 22.45 -5.33 17.44
CA GLY A 501 23.53 -4.66 18.15
C GLY A 501 23.09 -4.17 19.54
N SER A 502 24.07 -4.04 20.43
CA SER A 502 23.90 -3.42 21.75
C SER A 502 24.93 -2.32 21.92
N GLY A 503 24.53 -1.19 22.50
CA GLY A 503 25.36 -0.02 22.75
C GLY A 503 25.09 1.16 21.81
N ARG A 504 25.94 2.19 21.86
CA ARG A 504 25.88 3.30 20.91
C ARG A 504 26.57 2.91 19.60
N LEU A 505 26.33 3.69 18.55
CA LEU A 505 27.01 3.53 17.27
C LEU A 505 28.53 3.66 17.47
N ASP A 506 29.28 2.67 16.98
CA ASP A 506 30.73 2.67 17.00
C ASP A 506 31.29 2.10 15.69
N LYS A 507 32.63 2.15 15.57
CA LYS A 507 33.34 1.67 14.39
C LYS A 507 33.13 0.18 14.14
N GLN A 508 33.07 -0.63 15.21
CA GLN A 508 32.90 -2.08 15.07
C GLN A 508 31.53 -2.39 14.48
N ARG A 509 30.46 -1.78 15.02
CA ARG A 509 29.09 -1.99 14.54
C ARG A 509 28.90 -1.54 13.09
N LEU A 510 29.48 -0.42 12.70
CA LEU A 510 29.42 0.01 11.29
C LEU A 510 30.08 -1.01 10.36
N LEU A 511 31.25 -1.52 10.71
CA LEU A 511 31.98 -2.48 9.89
C LEU A 511 31.37 -3.89 9.89
N GLU A 512 30.62 -4.27 10.94
CA GLU A 512 29.85 -5.51 10.96
C GLU A 512 28.74 -5.52 9.90
N VAL A 513 28.12 -4.36 9.64
CA VAL A 513 27.00 -4.24 8.69
C VAL A 513 27.50 -3.82 7.29
N VAL A 514 28.48 -2.92 7.24
CA VAL A 514 29.07 -2.39 6.02
C VAL A 514 30.60 -2.51 6.09
N PRO A 515 31.19 -3.65 5.70
CA PRO A 515 32.63 -3.89 5.81
C PRO A 515 33.50 -2.91 5.02
N ASP A 516 32.98 -2.39 3.90
CA ASP A 516 33.60 -1.32 3.11
C ASP A 516 32.58 -0.22 2.83
N ILE A 517 32.65 0.84 3.64
CA ILE A 517 31.72 1.98 3.60
C ILE A 517 32.18 3.09 2.66
N SER A 518 33.43 3.08 2.21
CA SER A 518 34.03 4.20 1.43
C SER A 518 33.29 4.50 0.12
N GLU A 519 32.62 3.48 -0.44
CA GLU A 519 31.81 3.59 -1.66
C GLU A 519 30.31 3.85 -1.40
N TYR A 520 29.89 4.05 -0.15
CA TYR A 520 28.49 4.29 0.19
C TYR A 520 28.18 5.79 0.21
N THR A 521 26.95 6.11 -0.21
CA THR A 521 26.32 7.39 0.07
C THR A 521 25.63 7.28 1.43
N VAL A 522 25.98 8.13 2.38
CA VAL A 522 25.52 8.05 3.76
C VAL A 522 24.50 9.16 4.02
N PHE A 523 23.29 8.77 4.41
CA PHE A 523 22.26 9.68 4.89
C PHE A 523 22.10 9.49 6.39
N VAL A 524 22.14 10.59 7.15
CA VAL A 524 22.10 10.55 8.63
C VAL A 524 21.01 11.46 9.17
N CYS A 525 20.18 10.94 10.08
CA CYS A 525 19.24 11.78 10.82
C CYS A 525 19.00 11.25 12.24
N GLY A 526 19.10 12.10 13.24
CA GLY A 526 18.89 11.72 14.64
C GLY A 526 19.25 12.83 15.62
N PRO A 527 19.39 12.54 16.93
CA PRO A 527 19.85 13.50 17.91
C PRO A 527 21.26 14.03 17.57
N ALA A 528 21.57 15.28 17.93
CA ALA A 528 22.85 15.93 17.60
C ALA A 528 24.09 15.07 17.94
N ALA A 529 24.16 14.53 19.16
CA ALA A 529 25.27 13.67 19.57
C ALA A 529 25.40 12.37 18.74
N PHE A 530 24.29 11.84 18.21
CA PHE A 530 24.32 10.69 17.31
C PHE A 530 24.88 11.09 15.93
N MET A 531 24.42 12.22 15.37
CA MET A 531 24.88 12.70 14.07
C MET A 531 26.35 13.09 14.09
N GLU A 532 26.81 13.81 15.12
CA GLU A 532 28.23 14.14 15.33
C GLU A 532 29.10 12.88 15.38
N SER A 533 28.66 11.87 16.12
CA SER A 533 29.36 10.58 16.22
C SER A 533 29.35 9.82 14.89
N ALA A 534 28.22 9.79 14.19
CA ALA A 534 28.09 9.14 12.89
C ALA A 534 29.01 9.79 11.85
N LYS A 535 28.98 11.13 11.73
CA LYS A 535 29.85 11.92 10.85
C LYS A 535 31.32 11.59 11.10
N LYS A 536 31.77 11.67 12.35
CA LYS A 536 33.15 11.36 12.71
C LYS A 536 33.54 9.94 12.27
N LEU A 537 32.71 8.95 12.58
CA LEU A 537 33.00 7.54 12.27
C LEU A 537 33.07 7.28 10.77
N VAL A 538 32.12 7.78 9.98
CA VAL A 538 32.09 7.51 8.53
C VAL A 538 33.22 8.23 7.80
N MET A 539 33.61 9.44 8.23
CA MET A 539 34.78 10.14 7.70
C MET A 539 36.08 9.42 8.04
N GLU A 540 36.25 8.94 9.28
CA GLU A 540 37.39 8.11 9.69
C GLU A 540 37.48 6.78 8.93
N LEU A 541 36.35 6.27 8.44
CA LEU A 541 36.26 5.07 7.61
C LEU A 541 36.40 5.34 6.10
N GLY A 542 36.60 6.61 5.71
CA GLY A 542 36.93 6.98 4.33
C GLY A 542 35.74 7.31 3.43
N VAL A 543 34.56 7.59 3.98
CA VAL A 543 33.45 8.16 3.18
C VAL A 543 33.82 9.57 2.73
N PRO A 544 33.77 9.90 1.43
CA PRO A 544 34.00 11.25 0.94
C PRO A 544 32.92 12.22 1.43
N GLU A 545 33.31 13.47 1.74
CA GLU A 545 32.39 14.48 2.25
C GLU A 545 31.20 14.74 1.32
N GLN A 546 31.40 14.65 -0.01
CA GLN A 546 30.35 14.85 -1.01
C GLN A 546 29.32 13.72 -1.05
N ARG A 547 29.58 12.60 -0.35
CA ARG A 547 28.68 11.45 -0.25
C ARG A 547 28.02 11.35 1.12
N TYR A 548 28.20 12.35 1.98
CA TYR A 548 27.62 12.43 3.31
C TYR A 548 26.54 13.50 3.35
N PHE A 549 25.33 13.13 3.76
CA PHE A 549 24.19 14.01 3.89
C PHE A 549 23.58 13.84 5.28
N GLU A 550 23.19 14.94 5.92
CA GLU A 550 22.52 14.89 7.23
C GLU A 550 21.36 15.87 7.32
N GLU A 551 20.37 15.53 8.15
CA GLU A 551 19.27 16.43 8.52
C GLU A 551 19.08 16.43 10.04
N SER A 552 19.08 17.62 10.63
CA SER A 552 18.81 17.85 12.04
C SER A 552 17.36 18.25 12.26
N PHE A 553 16.72 17.75 13.32
CA PHE A 553 15.37 18.19 13.73
C PHE A 553 15.40 19.36 14.73
N GLY A 554 16.56 19.98 14.93
CA GLY A 554 16.70 21.29 15.55
C GLY A 554 16.32 21.40 17.03
N PHE A 555 16.27 20.30 17.78
CA PHE A 555 16.25 20.37 19.25
C PHE A 555 17.66 20.61 19.79
N ASN A 556 18.21 21.80 19.54
CA ASN A 556 19.37 22.30 20.27
C ASN A 556 19.02 23.62 20.96
N SER A 557 18.17 23.55 21.98
CA SER A 557 18.30 24.43 23.14
C SER A 557 19.14 23.70 24.19
N GLY A 558 20.39 23.34 23.84
CA GLY A 558 21.31 22.71 24.78
C GLY A 558 21.29 23.46 26.12
N PRO A 559 21.46 22.76 27.26
CA PRO A 559 21.35 23.38 28.58
C PRO A 559 22.27 24.60 28.63
N VAL A 560 21.72 25.75 29.02
CA VAL A 560 22.50 26.97 29.13
C VAL A 560 23.51 26.78 30.25
N LYS A 561 24.78 26.66 29.88
CA LYS A 561 25.87 26.51 30.86
C LYS A 561 26.24 27.85 31.50
N GLU A 562 25.79 28.97 30.92
CA GLU A 562 26.04 30.31 31.43
C GLU A 562 24.94 30.77 32.40
N ALA A 563 25.31 31.59 33.37
CA ALA A 563 24.32 32.26 34.22
C ALA A 563 23.43 33.18 33.38
N GLU A 564 22.15 33.28 33.76
CA GLU A 564 21.22 34.23 33.16
C GLU A 564 21.71 35.66 33.34
N LYS A 565 21.78 36.40 32.23
CA LYS A 565 22.12 37.83 32.20
C LYS A 565 21.20 38.56 31.24
N GLU A 566 20.87 39.79 31.61
CA GLU A 566 20.13 40.73 30.78
C GLU A 566 21.04 41.24 29.64
N VAL A 567 20.49 41.36 28.44
CA VAL A 567 21.20 41.88 27.25
C VAL A 567 20.29 42.83 26.49
N SER A 568 20.88 43.87 25.92
CA SER A 568 20.19 44.86 25.09
C SER A 568 20.23 44.44 23.61
N LEU A 569 19.06 44.27 22.98
CA LEU A 569 18.92 43.90 21.58
C LEU A 569 18.33 45.07 20.77
N LEU A 570 19.07 45.54 19.77
CA LEU A 570 18.58 46.53 18.80
C LEU A 570 18.24 45.81 17.49
N PHE A 571 16.96 45.71 17.16
CA PHE A 571 16.47 45.24 15.88
C PHE A 571 16.40 46.42 14.90
N ASP A 572 17.53 46.76 14.30
CA ASP A 572 17.75 48.01 13.54
C ASP A 572 16.77 48.15 12.36
N SER A 573 16.56 47.07 11.60
CA SER A 573 15.61 47.07 10.47
C SER A 573 14.14 47.27 10.88
N TRP A 574 13.83 47.13 12.16
CA TRP A 574 12.49 47.35 12.73
C TRP A 574 12.43 48.55 13.68
N ASP A 575 13.51 49.34 13.81
CA ASP A 575 13.63 50.48 14.73
C ASP A 575 13.13 50.17 16.16
N THR A 576 13.45 48.96 16.64
CA THR A 576 12.91 48.43 17.90
C THR A 576 14.03 48.00 18.84
N HIS A 577 13.95 48.47 20.09
CA HIS A 577 14.88 48.14 21.16
C HIS A 577 14.20 47.22 22.19
N VAL A 578 14.84 46.09 22.49
CA VAL A 578 14.31 45.06 23.38
C VAL A 578 15.33 44.77 24.48
N MET A 579 14.88 44.86 25.74
CA MET A 579 15.64 44.31 26.87
C MET A 579 15.35 42.82 27.00
N GLY A 580 16.32 42.01 26.61
CA GLY A 580 16.23 40.55 26.56
C GLY A 580 17.19 39.86 27.54
N ASN A 581 17.48 38.59 27.27
CA ASN A 581 18.42 37.78 28.02
C ASN A 581 19.22 36.82 27.12
N ASN A 582 20.27 36.22 27.68
CA ASN A 582 21.10 35.22 26.99
C ASN A 582 20.52 33.78 26.99
N GLN A 583 19.29 33.59 27.46
CA GLN A 583 18.64 32.29 27.60
C GLN A 583 17.65 32.01 26.45
N ARG A 584 17.09 33.06 25.84
CA ARG A 584 16.09 32.98 24.78
C ARG A 584 16.68 33.33 23.43
N THR A 585 16.12 32.75 22.38
CA THR A 585 16.59 32.98 21.01
C THR A 585 16.31 34.41 20.56
N ILE A 586 17.02 34.89 19.54
CA ILE A 586 16.77 36.20 18.93
C ILE A 586 15.33 36.26 18.40
N LEU A 587 14.84 35.19 17.77
CA LEU A 587 13.49 35.14 17.22
C LEU A 587 12.43 35.28 18.34
N GLU A 588 12.52 34.50 19.42
CA GLU A 588 11.55 34.56 20.52
C GLU A 588 11.44 35.96 21.12
N GLN A 589 12.57 36.67 21.22
CA GLN A 589 12.62 38.01 21.79
C GLN A 589 12.12 39.08 20.83
N GLY A 590 12.32 38.91 19.52
CA GLY A 590 11.73 39.76 18.49
C GLY A 590 10.21 39.59 18.40
N GLU A 591 9.71 38.36 18.46
CA GLU A 591 8.27 38.09 18.40
C GLU A 591 7.52 38.62 19.62
N ASP A 592 8.07 38.48 20.83
CA ASP A 592 7.49 39.05 22.04
C ASP A 592 7.40 40.59 21.97
N ALA A 593 8.31 41.21 21.21
CA ALA A 593 8.30 42.64 20.93
C ALA A 593 7.36 43.03 19.76
N GLY A 594 6.67 42.06 19.16
CA GLY A 594 5.72 42.28 18.06
C GLY A 594 6.35 42.44 16.68
N LEU A 595 7.60 41.99 16.50
CA LEU A 595 8.30 42.10 15.21
C LEU A 595 7.80 41.06 14.19
N ASP A 596 7.54 41.50 12.96
CA ASP A 596 7.24 40.62 11.83
C ASP A 596 8.54 40.09 11.21
N MET A 597 9.15 39.13 11.89
CA MET A 597 10.33 38.44 11.40
C MET A 597 9.91 37.23 10.57
N ALA A 598 10.52 37.02 9.40
CA ALA A 598 10.28 35.81 8.62
C ALA A 598 10.78 34.59 9.42
N TYR A 599 9.98 33.54 9.55
CA TYR A 599 10.41 32.25 10.11
C TYR A 599 9.50 31.10 9.66
N SER A 600 9.98 29.87 9.81
CA SER A 600 9.16 28.67 9.59
C SER A 600 9.49 27.56 10.60
N CYS A 601 10.64 26.89 10.47
CA CYS A 601 10.92 25.64 11.20
C CYS A 601 11.16 25.81 12.70
N ARG A 602 11.66 26.98 13.13
CA ARG A 602 12.21 27.25 14.47
C ARG A 602 13.27 26.27 14.97
N ALA A 603 13.91 25.60 14.03
CA ALA A 603 14.88 24.52 14.25
C ALA A 603 16.25 24.87 13.67
N GLY A 604 16.40 26.04 13.04
CA GLY A 604 17.63 26.46 12.37
C GLY A 604 17.93 25.72 11.05
N ILE A 605 16.90 25.16 10.40
CA ILE A 605 17.09 24.33 9.19
C ILE A 605 16.44 24.87 7.91
N CYS A 606 15.47 25.79 8.01
CA CYS A 606 14.76 26.29 6.83
C CYS A 606 15.29 27.62 6.26
N GLY A 607 16.21 28.28 6.96
CA GLY A 607 16.79 29.57 6.52
C GLY A 607 15.86 30.79 6.63
N GLN A 608 14.54 30.60 6.73
CA GLN A 608 13.57 31.71 6.81
C GLN A 608 13.86 32.74 7.92
N CYS A 609 14.36 32.29 9.07
CA CYS A 609 14.68 33.14 10.22
C CYS A 609 16.04 33.85 10.10
N LYS A 610 16.59 33.97 8.89
CA LYS A 610 17.90 34.58 8.66
C LYS A 610 17.89 36.07 9.01
N VAL A 611 18.86 36.46 9.80
CA VAL A 611 19.13 37.85 10.18
C VAL A 611 20.64 38.07 10.15
N LYS A 612 21.06 39.32 10.07
CA LYS A 612 22.47 39.69 10.14
C LYS A 612 22.78 40.27 11.52
N VAL A 613 23.81 39.75 12.16
CA VAL A 613 24.37 40.35 13.38
C VAL A 613 25.40 41.39 12.97
N VAL A 614 25.05 42.67 13.17
CA VAL A 614 25.94 43.80 12.87
C VAL A 614 27.03 43.92 13.93
N SER A 615 26.67 43.71 15.20
CA SER A 615 27.60 43.71 16.33
C SER A 615 27.07 42.88 17.49
N GLY A 616 28.00 42.38 18.31
CA GLY A 616 27.72 41.61 19.53
C GLY A 616 28.11 40.14 19.41
N GLU A 617 28.27 39.49 20.55
CA GLU A 617 28.59 38.06 20.66
C GLU A 617 27.30 37.25 20.72
N TYR A 618 27.32 36.09 20.09
CA TYR A 618 26.17 35.19 20.03
C TYR A 618 26.59 33.73 20.04
N GLN A 619 25.64 32.86 20.38
CA GLN A 619 25.75 31.43 20.25
C GLN A 619 24.72 30.93 19.26
N SER A 620 25.17 30.36 18.15
CA SER A 620 24.32 29.62 17.21
C SER A 620 24.29 28.14 17.58
N PHE A 621 23.11 27.54 17.50
CA PHE A 621 22.84 26.13 17.82
C PHE A 621 22.55 25.30 16.57
N ALA A 622 22.24 25.97 15.46
CA ALA A 622 22.05 25.41 14.14
C ALA A 622 22.23 26.52 13.10
N ASP A 623 22.99 26.24 12.07
CA ASP A 623 23.35 27.13 10.97
C ASP A 623 23.29 26.43 9.61
N ASP A 624 22.62 25.26 9.55
CA ASP A 624 22.59 24.35 8.40
C ASP A 624 22.05 25.01 7.13
N ALA A 625 21.17 26.00 7.28
CA ALA A 625 20.56 26.73 6.18
C ALA A 625 21.37 27.95 5.70
N LEU A 626 22.59 28.15 6.21
CA LEU A 626 23.48 29.24 5.83
C LEU A 626 24.68 28.71 5.04
N SER A 627 25.03 29.39 3.96
CA SER A 627 26.28 29.16 3.24
C SER A 627 27.49 29.65 4.06
N GLU A 628 28.66 29.09 3.78
CA GLU A 628 29.91 29.54 4.42
C GLU A 628 30.20 31.04 4.21
N GLN A 629 29.77 31.59 3.07
CA GLN A 629 29.84 33.03 2.83
C GLN A 629 28.93 33.81 3.79
N GLU A 630 27.66 33.41 3.92
CA GLU A 630 26.71 34.05 4.84
C GLU A 630 27.19 33.96 6.29
N LYS A 631 27.76 32.83 6.71
CA LYS A 631 28.37 32.68 8.03
C LYS A 631 29.54 33.63 8.23
N SER A 632 30.41 33.79 7.22
CA SER A 632 31.54 34.72 7.27
C SER A 632 31.11 36.21 7.32
N GLU A 633 29.89 36.50 6.86
CA GLU A 633 29.27 37.82 6.88
C GLU A 633 28.38 38.07 8.13
N ASN A 634 28.47 37.19 9.13
CA ASN A 634 27.70 37.22 10.39
C ASN A 634 26.17 37.09 10.21
N TYR A 635 25.72 36.40 9.17
CA TYR A 635 24.34 35.94 9.14
C TYR A 635 24.13 34.80 10.14
N VAL A 636 23.00 34.84 10.83
CA VAL A 636 22.58 33.83 11.80
C VAL A 636 21.11 33.50 11.57
N LEU A 637 20.69 32.34 12.07
CA LEU A 637 19.30 31.95 12.10
C LEU A 637 18.72 32.37 13.46
N ALA A 638 17.89 33.41 13.48
CA ALA A 638 17.36 34.03 14.70
C ALA A 638 16.69 33.01 15.63
N CYS A 639 16.09 31.97 15.05
CA CYS A 639 15.39 30.90 15.74
C CYS A 639 16.28 29.84 16.40
N SER A 640 17.57 29.82 16.08
CA SER A 640 18.58 28.94 16.65
C SER A 640 19.80 29.73 17.10
N CYS A 641 19.64 31.02 17.39
CA CYS A 641 20.72 31.90 17.82
C CYS A 641 20.32 32.62 19.11
N ARG A 642 21.20 32.63 20.11
CA ARG A 642 21.01 33.37 21.37
C ARG A 642 22.07 34.47 21.50
N PRO A 643 21.72 35.62 22.07
CA PRO A 643 22.69 36.66 22.38
C PRO A 643 23.58 36.27 23.56
N LEU A 644 24.88 36.55 23.48
CA LEU A 644 25.83 36.45 24.60
C LEU A 644 26.27 37.84 25.09
N SER A 645 26.02 38.90 24.32
CA SER A 645 26.21 40.29 24.74
C SER A 645 25.07 41.16 24.21
N ASP A 646 25.17 42.47 24.43
CA ASP A 646 24.35 43.43 23.69
C ASP A 646 24.59 43.25 22.18
N MET A 647 23.52 43.31 21.39
CA MET A 647 23.56 43.02 19.95
C MET A 647 22.79 44.04 19.11
N VAL A 648 23.27 44.24 17.89
CA VAL A 648 22.56 44.97 16.82
C VAL A 648 22.28 43.98 15.69
N ILE A 649 21.01 43.91 15.28
CA ILE A 649 20.46 42.89 14.39
C ILE A 649 19.74 43.58 13.24
N GLU A 650 20.10 43.22 12.01
CA GLU A 650 19.44 43.64 10.77
C GLU A 650 18.64 42.48 10.16
N ALA A 651 17.59 42.79 9.42
CA ALA A 651 16.88 41.82 8.59
C ALA A 651 17.82 41.20 7.56
N GLY A 652 17.71 39.88 7.36
CA GLY A 652 18.64 39.10 6.55
C GLY A 652 18.18 38.74 5.15
#